data_AF-A0A933X4V9-F1
#
_entry.id   AF-A0A933X4V9-F1
#
_cell.length_a   1.000
_cell.length_b   1.000
_cell.length_c   1.000
_cell.angle_alpha   90.00
_cell.angle_beta   90.00
_cell.angle_gamma   90.00
#
_symmetry.space_group_name_H-M   'P 1'
#
loop_
_entity.id
_entity.type
_entity.pdbx_description
1 polymer ?
#
loop_
_entity_poly.entity_id
_entity_poly.type
_entity_poly.pdbx_seq_one_letter_code
_entity_poly.pdbx_strand_id
1 'polypeptide(L)'
;MLTATHRTALGTSTLALALGLLAGCGGHGSSVSGAGSSFRILTLSVPNNGIWQINRPIELTFDQDVDFSSVNLNTINITQLNGAPAAGEFRLKSSKVVVFQPACPTQADFSDAGFRPNGVQYRINVLGSSQGGPTVRSTAGRPLTSSQVVDFRTPVSALLDPTILFIDPQLGPPGAVVRTDSNNLAASYIELGGDSSVAGRRYFEPRVVPAPDLGADVPAGFEAPLNLYSDGSTRVVVVLALNQPVDPSANNVNPDNVRLEYEKQDGTWEALAHTVALTVNCNGTGSEIRVTPTGILPQGRRVRTVLSSNFKDLVGDFNIVPIVVGTFVVDVATDPGTSTAGDGGDAKSETFSLSGTQVGSFEDVNSVLATPRAVWGQDGKLEASFAFDGTGGAPDGQFDWVVDGTFVLDTSFALITDATQTRQQTVVNGRVDIRSLWVKPTGILIIQGVNPCTILCSGKLPPNLLPAGTADSGVLIQGLVKCSGTNNRGVVSFATANIPEQGAAGQVGGGDGGTGNYLTTQSTPQGGPGFGPFGAASGGGQGGESGFNPNGDTLRRPGGGGGGRLNAAQMERSRPTCPDQRMIGLDAEAGFNGAPTSTGALHPGVPIGGAVGPRPFVDTDPNNDFWGTMVTAAGAVIRGELPNPSAGAGGGGGGSACPTASFPTTPFTVTGDEKGAGGGGGGGSLRILALGDIRFGGLGAASRGRIECNGGTGGGGENTNGINRIGGGSGGGSGGHLILQSASQIDLSRCTSVSTTINGATAWGGLFARGGQGGEGDTGSGGARANGVETIPAVDALPPNSYPTTAPAGPCAIVDLANDAANTVGGFAVPVQFHFTNVVGNANPTNPKICC
;
A
#
# COMPACT_ATOMS: atom_id res chain seq x y z
N MET A 1 49.44 3.52 -73.82
CA MET A 1 48.85 3.95 -75.10
C MET A 1 48.06 5.22 -74.82
N LEU A 2 48.66 6.38 -75.15
CA LEU A 2 48.14 7.40 -76.10
C LEU A 2 46.74 7.91 -75.71
N THR A 3 46.46 9.17 -75.33
CA THR A 3 47.02 10.52 -75.62
C THR A 3 46.40 11.50 -74.60
N ALA A 4 47.12 12.43 -73.94
CA ALA A 4 47.45 13.82 -74.33
C ALA A 4 46.19 14.66 -74.72
N THR A 5 45.86 15.84 -74.18
CA THR A 5 46.60 17.12 -74.05
C THR A 5 45.82 18.09 -73.11
N HIS A 6 46.42 18.72 -72.09
CA HIS A 6 47.11 20.04 -72.03
C HIS A 6 46.26 21.31 -72.29
N ARG A 7 46.19 22.23 -71.30
CA ARG A 7 46.67 23.65 -71.29
C ARG A 7 46.18 24.40 -70.01
N THR A 8 47.07 24.78 -69.08
CA THR A 8 47.71 26.14 -68.87
C THR A 8 46.69 27.22 -68.46
N ALA A 9 46.88 28.10 -67.46
CA ALA A 9 48.07 28.86 -67.09
C ALA A 9 47.83 29.73 -65.82
N LEU A 10 48.92 29.98 -65.06
CA LEU A 10 49.34 31.21 -64.34
C LEU A 10 48.37 31.93 -63.35
N GLY A 11 48.81 32.49 -62.22
CA GLY A 11 50.16 32.88 -61.84
C GLY A 11 50.24 33.41 -60.40
N THR A 12 51.48 33.52 -59.96
CA THR A 12 52.01 33.77 -58.61
C THR A 12 52.21 35.26 -58.28
N SER A 13 52.33 35.54 -56.97
CA SER A 13 53.09 36.65 -56.33
C SER A 13 52.45 38.05 -56.39
N THR A 14 52.41 38.89 -55.35
CA THR A 14 53.51 39.50 -54.54
C THR A 14 52.89 40.22 -53.32
N LEU A 15 53.33 39.99 -52.07
CA LEU A 15 54.28 40.78 -51.25
C LEU A 15 54.36 42.31 -51.50
N ALA A 16 53.96 43.12 -50.52
CA ALA A 16 54.49 44.47 -50.30
C ALA A 16 54.52 44.80 -48.80
N LEU A 17 55.74 45.02 -48.31
CA LEU A 17 56.13 45.44 -46.97
C LEU A 17 56.35 46.96 -47.00
N ALA A 18 55.91 47.71 -45.99
CA ALA A 18 56.38 49.08 -45.75
C ALA A 18 56.52 49.35 -44.25
N LEU A 19 57.77 49.53 -43.82
CA LEU A 19 58.18 50.04 -42.52
C LEU A 19 58.08 51.58 -42.47
N GLY A 20 57.78 52.11 -41.28
CA GLY A 20 58.02 53.51 -40.92
C GLY A 20 58.11 53.67 -39.40
N LEU A 21 59.34 53.92 -38.91
CA LEU A 21 59.69 54.27 -37.52
C LEU A 21 59.48 55.77 -37.26
N LEU A 22 59.06 56.15 -36.04
CA LEU A 22 59.75 57.10 -35.12
C LEU A 22 58.90 57.46 -33.88
N ALA A 23 59.60 57.92 -32.85
CA ALA A 23 59.26 57.96 -31.42
C ALA A 23 58.43 59.18 -30.93
N GLY A 24 57.93 59.10 -29.68
CA GLY A 24 57.49 60.28 -28.93
C GLY A 24 56.73 59.97 -27.63
N CYS A 25 57.36 60.19 -26.47
CA CYS A 25 56.68 60.32 -25.17
C CYS A 25 55.78 61.56 -25.13
N GLY A 26 54.64 61.47 -24.43
CA GLY A 26 53.83 62.63 -24.09
C GLY A 26 52.44 62.25 -23.63
N GLY A 27 52.26 62.03 -22.33
CA GLY A 27 50.92 62.10 -21.73
C GLY A 27 50.41 63.53 -21.79
N HIS A 28 49.13 63.72 -22.10
CA HIS A 28 48.29 64.84 -21.64
C HIS A 28 46.83 64.44 -21.84
N GLY A 29 46.05 64.53 -20.77
CA GLY A 29 44.63 64.20 -20.77
C GLY A 29 43.84 65.07 -21.73
N SER A 30 43.00 64.43 -22.52
CA SER A 30 41.87 65.05 -23.17
C SER A 30 40.71 64.09 -23.03
N SER A 31 39.78 64.50 -22.15
CA SER A 31 38.45 63.95 -21.98
C SER A 31 37.72 63.95 -23.32
N VAL A 32 37.77 62.82 -24.02
CA VAL A 32 36.82 62.50 -25.08
C VAL A 32 35.84 61.51 -24.48
N SER A 33 34.62 62.00 -24.30
CA SER A 33 33.41 61.21 -24.11
C SER A 33 33.36 60.08 -25.14
N GLY A 34 33.78 58.88 -24.75
CA GLY A 34 33.62 57.69 -25.56
C GLY A 34 32.13 57.42 -25.74
N ALA A 35 31.63 57.58 -26.96
CA ALA A 35 30.37 57.00 -27.37
C ALA A 35 30.44 55.48 -27.08
N GLY A 36 29.81 55.05 -26.00
CA GLY A 36 29.73 53.64 -25.66
C GLY A 36 28.99 52.90 -26.77
N SER A 37 29.64 51.95 -27.42
CA SER A 37 28.99 51.07 -28.39
C SER A 37 27.74 50.43 -27.75
N SER A 38 26.58 50.65 -28.36
CA SER A 38 25.32 50.05 -27.94
C SER A 38 25.37 48.54 -28.12
N PHE A 39 25.02 47.78 -27.08
CA PHE A 39 24.98 46.31 -27.15
C PHE A 39 23.83 45.88 -28.07
N ARG A 40 24.15 45.13 -29.13
CA ARG A 40 23.22 44.76 -30.20
C ARG A 40 23.50 43.36 -30.77
N ILE A 41 22.48 42.77 -31.38
CA ILE A 41 22.61 41.56 -32.18
C ILE A 41 23.19 41.97 -33.55
N LEU A 42 24.25 41.29 -33.97
CA LEU A 42 24.86 41.41 -35.29
C LEU A 42 24.16 40.50 -36.30
N THR A 43 23.93 39.24 -35.91
CA THR A 43 23.30 38.25 -36.79
C THR A 43 22.41 37.30 -35.97
N LEU A 44 21.34 36.86 -36.63
CA LEU A 44 20.50 35.73 -36.21
C LEU A 44 20.56 34.70 -37.34
N SER A 45 20.86 33.43 -37.02
CA SER A 45 21.05 32.39 -38.04
C SER A 45 19.78 32.08 -38.84
N VAL A 46 18.61 32.32 -38.26
CA VAL A 46 17.31 32.07 -38.88
C VAL A 46 16.94 33.24 -39.79
N PRO A 47 16.76 33.03 -41.11
CA PRO A 47 16.25 34.07 -41.99
C PRO A 47 14.75 34.28 -41.77
N ASN A 48 14.29 35.52 -41.93
CA ASN A 48 12.88 35.85 -41.78
C ASN A 48 12.02 35.13 -42.84
N ASN A 49 10.94 34.50 -42.39
CA ASN A 49 10.10 33.56 -43.14
C ASN A 49 10.83 32.32 -43.69
N GLY A 50 11.98 31.96 -43.11
CA GLY A 50 12.77 30.80 -43.49
C GLY A 50 12.11 29.45 -43.15
N ILE A 51 12.62 28.39 -43.78
CA ILE A 51 12.36 27.01 -43.35
C ILE A 51 13.51 26.56 -42.45
N TRP A 52 13.19 26.02 -41.27
CA TRP A 52 14.19 25.62 -40.26
C TRP A 52 13.92 24.22 -39.76
N GLN A 53 14.87 23.29 -39.99
CA GLN A 53 14.77 21.90 -39.51
C GLN A 53 14.62 21.83 -37.98
N ILE A 54 13.97 20.77 -37.51
CA ILE A 54 13.44 20.74 -36.15
C ILE A 54 14.49 20.53 -35.06
N ASN A 55 15.67 19.98 -35.39
CA ASN A 55 16.83 19.87 -34.52
C ASN A 55 17.92 20.93 -34.80
N ARG A 56 17.68 21.86 -35.72
CA ARG A 56 18.71 22.80 -36.17
C ARG A 56 18.95 23.91 -35.14
N PRO A 57 20.19 24.08 -34.64
CA PRO A 57 20.51 25.09 -33.64
C PRO A 57 20.29 26.52 -34.17
N ILE A 58 19.82 27.43 -33.32
CA ILE A 58 19.67 28.85 -33.63
C ILE A 58 20.83 29.62 -33.00
N GLU A 59 21.61 30.34 -33.80
CA GLU A 59 22.76 31.13 -33.33
C GLU A 59 22.44 32.63 -33.34
N LEU A 60 22.69 33.29 -32.21
CA LEU A 60 22.61 34.73 -32.03
C LEU A 60 24.01 35.28 -31.78
N THR A 61 24.52 36.10 -32.70
CA THR A 61 25.84 36.73 -32.55
C THR A 61 25.67 38.17 -32.10
N PHE A 62 26.34 38.55 -31.02
CA PHE A 62 26.31 39.90 -30.45
C PHE A 62 27.62 40.66 -30.75
N ASP A 63 27.58 41.98 -30.67
CA ASP A 63 28.78 42.82 -30.89
C ASP A 63 29.76 42.80 -29.71
N GLN A 64 29.28 42.47 -28.52
CA GLN A 64 30.02 42.41 -27.25
C GLN A 64 29.83 41.06 -26.55
N ASP A 65 30.68 40.77 -25.56
CA ASP A 65 30.60 39.53 -24.78
C ASP A 65 29.31 39.50 -23.96
N VAL A 66 28.62 38.37 -23.98
CA VAL A 66 27.30 38.14 -23.37
C VAL A 66 27.46 37.67 -21.93
N ASP A 67 26.71 38.29 -21.02
CA ASP A 67 26.49 37.72 -19.69
C ASP A 67 25.44 36.61 -19.80
N PHE A 68 25.91 35.36 -19.80
CA PHE A 68 25.02 34.21 -20.00
C PHE A 68 23.99 34.02 -18.89
N SER A 69 24.22 34.57 -17.69
CA SER A 69 23.23 34.54 -16.62
C SER A 69 21.97 35.35 -16.94
N SER A 70 22.07 36.29 -17.90
CA SER A 70 20.94 37.06 -18.41
C SER A 70 20.16 36.35 -19.52
N VAL A 71 20.60 35.19 -19.99
CA VAL A 71 19.99 34.45 -21.11
C VAL A 71 19.01 33.40 -20.58
N ASN A 72 17.72 33.60 -20.87
CA ASN A 72 16.66 32.61 -20.64
C ASN A 72 15.45 32.89 -21.55
N LEU A 73 14.40 32.08 -21.42
CA LEU A 73 13.18 32.20 -22.24
C LEU A 73 12.41 33.52 -22.04
N ASN A 74 12.66 34.27 -20.97
CA ASN A 74 12.06 35.60 -20.77
C ASN A 74 12.80 36.69 -21.56
N THR A 75 14.06 36.47 -21.94
CA THR A 75 14.87 37.44 -22.72
C THR A 75 14.96 37.07 -24.19
N ILE A 76 14.96 35.77 -24.51
CA ILE A 76 14.92 35.22 -25.87
C ILE A 76 13.73 34.26 -25.92
N ASN A 77 12.60 34.76 -26.39
CA ASN A 77 11.37 33.99 -26.49
C ASN A 77 11.31 33.30 -27.86
N ILE A 78 11.08 32.00 -27.87
CA ILE A 78 10.84 31.23 -29.10
C ILE A 78 9.50 30.51 -28.91
N THR A 79 8.50 30.97 -29.64
CA THR A 79 7.11 30.52 -29.47
C THR A 79 6.45 30.22 -30.80
N GLN A 80 5.55 29.24 -30.80
CA GLN A 80 4.57 29.07 -31.88
C GLN A 80 3.66 30.31 -31.93
N LEU A 81 3.08 30.61 -33.10
CA LEU A 81 2.13 31.73 -33.21
C LEU A 81 0.86 31.56 -32.36
N ASN A 82 0.54 30.33 -31.93
CA ASN A 82 -0.54 30.03 -30.99
C ASN A 82 -0.15 30.23 -29.51
N GLY A 83 1.09 30.65 -29.22
CA GLY A 83 1.60 30.96 -27.89
C GLY A 83 2.39 29.84 -27.19
N ALA A 84 2.47 28.63 -27.74
CA ALA A 84 3.22 27.54 -27.11
C ALA A 84 4.75 27.75 -27.24
N PRO A 85 5.54 27.71 -26.15
CA PRO A 85 7.00 27.85 -26.22
C PRO A 85 7.66 26.63 -26.87
N ALA A 86 8.79 26.84 -27.56
CA ALA A 86 9.65 25.78 -28.03
C ALA A 86 10.49 25.20 -26.88
N ALA A 87 10.68 23.88 -26.88
CA ALA A 87 11.55 23.21 -25.90
C ALA A 87 13.01 23.16 -26.40
N GLY A 88 13.96 23.43 -25.52
CA GLY A 88 15.38 23.41 -25.86
C GLY A 88 16.24 24.06 -24.78
N GLU A 89 17.54 24.12 -25.04
CA GLU A 89 18.53 24.63 -24.10
C GLU A 89 19.36 25.75 -24.74
N PHE A 90 19.72 26.75 -23.93
CA PHE A 90 20.69 27.76 -24.33
C PHE A 90 22.11 27.32 -23.93
N ARG A 91 23.09 27.62 -24.78
CA ARG A 91 24.52 27.47 -24.46
C ARG A 91 25.35 28.58 -25.10
N LEU A 92 26.53 28.86 -24.55
CA LEU A 92 27.51 29.70 -25.22
C LEU A 92 28.37 28.86 -26.16
N LYS A 93 28.40 29.23 -27.45
CA LYS A 93 29.37 28.70 -28.41
C LYS A 93 30.69 29.47 -28.36
N SER A 94 30.61 30.76 -28.05
CA SER A 94 31.74 31.65 -27.74
C SER A 94 31.24 32.78 -26.84
N SER A 95 32.12 33.66 -26.35
CA SER A 95 31.72 34.79 -25.49
C SER A 95 30.68 35.71 -26.13
N LYS A 96 30.54 35.71 -27.46
CA LYS A 96 29.62 36.56 -28.22
C LYS A 96 28.50 35.81 -28.93
N VAL A 97 28.46 34.49 -28.85
CA VAL A 97 27.51 33.65 -29.61
C VAL A 97 26.71 32.78 -28.66
N VAL A 98 25.42 33.11 -28.55
CA VAL A 98 24.44 32.31 -27.82
C VAL A 98 23.78 31.36 -28.82
N VAL A 99 23.68 30.09 -28.46
CA VAL A 99 23.02 29.06 -29.26
C VAL A 99 21.81 28.55 -28.50
N PHE A 100 20.66 28.53 -29.14
CA PHE A 100 19.52 27.73 -28.71
C PHE A 100 19.55 26.40 -29.45
N GLN A 101 19.71 25.31 -28.70
CA GLN A 101 19.63 23.95 -29.20
C GLN A 101 18.19 23.43 -28.97
N PRO A 102 17.39 23.22 -30.02
CA PRO A 102 16.08 22.59 -29.88
C PRO A 102 16.25 21.18 -29.32
N ALA A 103 15.33 20.76 -28.45
CA ALA A 103 15.29 19.38 -27.96
C ALA A 103 15.06 18.42 -29.13
N CYS A 104 15.88 17.38 -29.25
CA CYS A 104 15.63 16.32 -30.22
C CYS A 104 14.60 15.33 -29.67
N PRO A 105 13.76 14.76 -30.54
CA PRO A 105 12.69 13.90 -30.09
C PRO A 105 13.24 12.62 -29.48
N THR A 106 12.63 12.20 -28.38
CA THR A 106 12.78 10.87 -27.78
C THR A 106 11.59 9.97 -28.09
N GLN A 107 10.54 10.52 -28.72
CA GLN A 107 9.37 9.76 -29.17
C GLN A 107 9.31 9.63 -30.70
N ALA A 108 8.76 8.50 -31.17
CA ALA A 108 8.70 8.15 -32.58
C ALA A 108 7.82 9.08 -33.43
N ASP A 109 6.84 9.76 -32.82
CA ASP A 109 5.95 10.71 -33.50
C ASP A 109 6.48 12.16 -33.47
N PHE A 110 7.66 12.37 -32.88
CA PHE A 110 8.30 13.66 -32.68
C PHE A 110 7.44 14.67 -31.89
N SER A 111 6.49 14.17 -31.10
CA SER A 111 5.60 15.00 -30.29
C SER A 111 6.29 15.61 -29.06
N ASP A 112 7.53 15.27 -28.80
CA ASP A 112 8.36 15.86 -27.75
C ASP A 112 9.52 16.70 -28.33
N ALA A 113 9.60 16.84 -29.66
CA ALA A 113 10.61 17.67 -30.30
C ALA A 113 10.47 19.15 -29.93
N GLY A 114 11.62 19.83 -29.83
CA GLY A 114 11.72 21.25 -29.52
C GLY A 114 10.96 22.14 -30.51
N PHE A 115 11.05 21.79 -31.79
CA PHE A 115 10.17 22.33 -32.83
C PHE A 115 9.27 21.25 -33.39
N ARG A 116 7.97 21.54 -33.44
CA ARG A 116 6.95 20.66 -34.01
C ARG A 116 7.11 20.50 -35.53
N PRO A 117 7.02 19.28 -36.07
CA PRO A 117 7.15 19.03 -37.51
C PRO A 117 5.95 19.56 -38.31
N ASN A 118 6.01 19.44 -39.64
CA ASN A 118 4.90 19.66 -40.57
C ASN A 118 4.44 21.12 -40.75
N GLY A 119 5.39 22.04 -40.91
CA GLY A 119 5.07 23.41 -41.35
C GLY A 119 4.62 24.35 -40.24
N VAL A 120 4.85 24.01 -38.97
CA VAL A 120 4.44 24.85 -37.83
C VAL A 120 5.24 26.15 -37.83
N GLN A 121 4.53 27.27 -37.67
CA GLN A 121 5.13 28.61 -37.63
C GLN A 121 5.57 28.99 -36.22
N TYR A 122 6.80 29.51 -36.13
CA TYR A 122 7.44 29.98 -34.91
C TYR A 122 7.89 31.43 -35.07
N ARG A 123 7.95 32.13 -33.94
CA ARG A 123 8.46 33.48 -33.78
C ARG A 123 9.56 33.49 -32.73
N ILE A 124 10.70 34.04 -33.11
CA ILE A 124 11.80 34.40 -32.21
C ILE A 124 11.63 35.86 -31.85
N ASN A 125 11.55 36.17 -30.56
CA ASN A 125 11.48 37.52 -30.04
C ASN A 125 12.59 37.72 -29.00
N VAL A 126 13.63 38.47 -29.39
CA VAL A 126 14.70 38.88 -28.48
C VAL A 126 14.38 40.28 -27.96
N LEU A 127 14.12 40.38 -26.66
CA LEU A 127 13.68 41.62 -26.06
C LEU A 127 14.85 42.58 -25.84
N GLY A 128 14.75 43.78 -26.41
CA GLY A 128 15.63 44.91 -26.10
C GLY A 128 15.06 45.78 -24.97
N SER A 129 15.91 46.62 -24.38
CA SER A 129 15.57 47.51 -23.27
C SER A 129 14.48 48.54 -23.59
N SER A 130 14.22 48.80 -24.88
CA SER A 130 13.16 49.70 -25.32
C SER A 130 11.73 49.19 -25.05
N GLN A 131 11.57 47.90 -24.72
CA GLN A 131 10.26 47.27 -24.45
C GLN A 131 9.92 47.16 -22.95
N GLY A 132 10.78 47.66 -22.04
CA GLY A 132 10.47 47.74 -20.60
C GLY A 132 10.48 46.42 -19.82
N GLY A 133 11.11 45.36 -20.34
CA GLY A 133 11.19 44.03 -19.72
C GLY A 133 12.63 43.51 -19.51
N PRO A 134 12.80 42.26 -19.04
CA PRO A 134 14.11 41.61 -18.94
C PRO A 134 14.73 41.46 -20.33
N THR A 135 16.05 41.67 -20.42
CA THR A 135 16.78 41.73 -21.69
C THR A 135 18.15 41.07 -21.53
N VAL A 136 18.70 40.56 -22.62
CA VAL A 136 20.07 40.03 -22.65
C VAL A 136 21.05 41.18 -22.34
N ARG A 137 22.06 40.89 -21.53
CA ARG A 137 23.09 41.86 -21.13
C ARG A 137 24.47 41.44 -21.61
N SER A 138 25.35 42.42 -21.80
CA SER A 138 26.77 42.15 -21.94
C SER A 138 27.42 41.91 -20.58
N THR A 139 28.62 41.33 -20.56
CA THR A 139 29.44 41.17 -19.34
C THR A 139 29.81 42.50 -18.67
N ALA A 140 29.72 43.62 -19.42
CA ALA A 140 29.85 44.99 -18.89
C ALA A 140 28.52 45.56 -18.36
N GLY A 141 27.46 44.75 -18.25
CA GLY A 141 26.15 45.10 -17.71
C GLY A 141 25.23 45.87 -18.67
N ARG A 142 25.65 46.11 -19.93
CA ARG A 142 24.89 46.90 -20.90
C ARG A 142 23.70 46.09 -21.43
N PRO A 143 22.47 46.62 -21.40
CA PRO A 143 21.30 45.91 -21.93
C PRO A 143 21.24 45.95 -23.46
N LEU A 144 20.59 44.95 -24.07
CA LEU A 144 20.38 44.91 -25.51
C LEU A 144 19.53 46.11 -25.95
N THR A 145 20.02 46.93 -26.87
CA THR A 145 19.40 48.23 -27.16
C THR A 145 18.11 48.13 -28.00
N SER A 146 18.11 47.25 -29.02
CA SER A 146 16.97 47.05 -29.92
C SER A 146 16.45 45.63 -29.80
N SER A 147 15.12 45.48 -29.82
CA SER A 147 14.51 44.16 -29.95
C SER A 147 14.68 43.62 -31.38
N GLN A 148 14.67 42.30 -31.52
CA GLN A 148 14.67 41.63 -32.81
C GLN A 148 13.57 40.58 -32.85
N VAL A 149 12.76 40.62 -33.91
CA VAL A 149 11.69 39.65 -34.15
C VAL A 149 11.93 38.98 -35.49
N VAL A 150 11.91 37.65 -35.51
CA VAL A 150 12.07 36.84 -36.74
C VAL A 150 11.06 35.70 -36.73
N ASP A 151 10.31 35.57 -37.82
CA ASP A 151 9.37 34.48 -38.03
C ASP A 151 10.01 33.40 -38.90
N PHE A 152 9.68 32.14 -38.65
CA PHE A 152 10.11 30.99 -39.46
C PHE A 152 9.09 29.86 -39.38
N ARG A 153 9.25 28.82 -40.19
CA ARG A 153 8.43 27.61 -40.12
C ARG A 153 9.27 26.35 -40.21
N THR A 154 8.79 25.26 -39.62
CA THR A 154 9.43 23.95 -39.79
C THR A 154 9.16 23.38 -41.19
N PRO A 155 9.93 22.39 -41.68
CA PRO A 155 9.67 21.75 -42.96
C PRO A 155 8.30 21.05 -42.96
N VAL A 156 7.68 21.01 -44.14
CA VAL A 156 6.52 20.15 -44.39
C VAL A 156 7.05 18.84 -44.92
N SER A 157 6.73 17.73 -44.24
CA SER A 157 7.16 16.40 -44.63
C SER A 157 5.96 15.45 -44.68
N ALA A 158 5.79 14.73 -45.79
CA ALA A 158 4.82 13.66 -45.85
C ALA A 158 5.37 12.45 -45.06
N LEU A 159 4.53 11.84 -44.21
CA LEU A 159 4.90 10.67 -43.41
C LEU A 159 6.08 10.88 -42.44
N LEU A 160 6.37 12.12 -42.05
CA LEU A 160 7.45 12.46 -41.11
C LEU A 160 8.85 11.98 -41.54
N ASP A 161 9.19 12.08 -42.83
CA ASP A 161 10.52 11.72 -43.36
C ASP A 161 11.65 12.45 -42.60
N PRO A 162 12.54 11.72 -41.88
CA PRO A 162 13.62 12.30 -41.10
C PRO A 162 14.65 13.08 -41.93
N THR A 163 14.88 12.68 -43.19
CA THR A 163 15.86 13.33 -44.08
C THR A 163 15.46 14.76 -44.46
N ILE A 164 14.17 15.08 -44.33
CA ILE A 164 13.61 16.41 -44.56
C ILE A 164 13.53 17.21 -43.25
N LEU A 165 13.12 16.54 -42.17
CA LEU A 165 12.80 17.19 -40.90
C LEU A 165 14.04 17.59 -40.11
N PHE A 166 15.14 16.83 -40.24
CA PHE A 166 16.34 17.01 -39.43
C PHE A 166 17.55 17.47 -40.27
N ILE A 167 18.48 18.14 -39.61
CA ILE A 167 19.87 18.18 -40.07
C ILE A 167 20.60 16.97 -39.49
N ASP A 168 21.52 16.42 -40.27
CA ASP A 168 22.51 15.49 -39.75
C ASP A 168 23.65 16.28 -39.10
N PRO A 169 23.81 16.23 -37.76
CA PRO A 169 24.89 16.94 -37.08
C PRO A 169 26.26 16.25 -37.25
N GLN A 170 26.29 14.96 -37.62
CA GLN A 170 27.52 14.20 -37.74
C GLN A 170 27.40 13.13 -38.84
N LEU A 171 28.09 13.37 -39.95
CA LEU A 171 28.14 12.43 -41.08
C LEU A 171 28.55 11.01 -40.66
N GLY A 172 27.76 10.03 -41.12
CA GLY A 172 28.02 8.61 -40.94
C GLY A 172 27.25 8.00 -39.77
N PRO A 173 27.44 6.69 -39.48
CA PRO A 173 26.60 5.96 -38.55
C PRO A 173 26.89 6.28 -37.07
N PRO A 174 25.94 5.98 -36.16
CA PRO A 174 26.09 6.30 -34.74
C PRO A 174 27.24 5.50 -34.13
N GLY A 175 28.18 6.22 -33.51
CA GLY A 175 29.34 5.66 -32.83
C GLY A 175 29.26 5.83 -31.32
N ALA A 176 29.56 4.77 -30.58
CA ALA A 176 29.63 4.86 -29.13
C ALA A 176 30.87 5.62 -28.66
N VAL A 177 30.66 6.52 -27.70
CA VAL A 177 31.71 7.31 -27.06
C VAL A 177 32.25 6.54 -25.86
N VAL A 178 33.56 6.33 -25.84
CA VAL A 178 34.30 5.72 -24.73
C VAL A 178 35.22 6.75 -24.09
N ARG A 179 35.50 6.60 -22.80
CA ARG A 179 36.26 7.60 -22.03
C ARG A 179 37.74 7.50 -22.34
N THR A 180 38.29 8.50 -23.04
CA THR A 180 39.71 8.59 -23.40
C THR A 180 40.57 9.33 -22.37
N ASP A 181 39.95 10.15 -21.53
CA ASP A 181 40.61 10.89 -20.45
C ASP A 181 39.68 11.01 -19.23
N SER A 182 40.24 11.26 -18.05
CA SER A 182 39.48 11.30 -16.79
C SER A 182 38.52 12.49 -16.67
N ASN A 183 38.65 13.51 -17.52
CA ASN A 183 37.83 14.72 -17.48
C ASN A 183 36.61 14.61 -18.41
N ASN A 184 36.65 13.70 -19.39
CA ASN A 184 35.52 13.42 -20.26
C ASN A 184 34.48 12.55 -19.55
N LEU A 185 33.50 13.21 -18.94
CA LEU A 185 32.37 12.56 -18.28
C LEU A 185 31.25 12.13 -19.24
N ALA A 186 31.34 12.56 -20.50
CA ALA A 186 30.33 12.34 -21.52
C ALA A 186 30.75 11.16 -22.41
N ALA A 187 30.72 9.98 -21.81
CA ALA A 187 31.12 8.70 -22.41
C ALA A 187 30.22 7.58 -21.87
N SER A 188 30.33 6.38 -22.44
CA SER A 188 29.53 5.22 -22.00
C SER A 188 30.03 4.66 -20.66
N TYR A 189 29.12 4.19 -19.81
CA TYR A 189 29.43 3.69 -18.46
C TYR A 189 28.42 2.67 -17.93
N ILE A 190 28.73 2.09 -16.76
CA ILE A 190 27.85 1.23 -15.98
C ILE A 190 27.44 1.97 -14.69
N GLU A 191 26.15 1.88 -14.34
CA GLU A 191 25.57 2.30 -13.07
C GLU A 191 25.21 1.08 -12.23
N LEU A 192 25.38 1.20 -10.91
CA LEU A 192 25.07 0.16 -9.93
C LEU A 192 24.05 0.67 -8.91
N GLY A 193 23.13 -0.20 -8.49
CA GLY A 193 22.23 0.09 -7.37
C GLY A 193 21.28 1.28 -7.58
N GLY A 194 21.13 1.76 -8.82
CA GLY A 194 20.41 2.99 -9.15
C GLY A 194 21.19 4.29 -8.88
N ASP A 195 22.49 4.21 -8.54
CA ASP A 195 23.35 5.38 -8.40
C ASP A 195 23.82 5.89 -9.78
N SER A 196 23.25 7.02 -10.21
CA SER A 196 23.63 7.72 -11.45
C SER A 196 24.64 8.85 -11.23
N SER A 197 25.16 9.01 -10.00
CA SER A 197 26.15 10.03 -9.67
C SER A 197 27.48 9.78 -10.39
N VAL A 198 28.20 10.84 -10.74
CA VAL A 198 29.47 10.75 -11.46
C VAL A 198 30.50 9.87 -10.72
N ALA A 199 30.47 9.84 -9.39
CA ALA A 199 31.35 9.01 -8.57
C ALA A 199 30.99 7.50 -8.62
N GLY A 200 29.71 7.19 -8.80
CA GLY A 200 29.21 5.81 -8.91
C GLY A 200 29.46 5.17 -10.28
N ARG A 201 29.67 5.98 -11.33
CA ARG A 201 29.84 5.49 -12.72
C ARG A 201 31.12 4.68 -12.91
N ARG A 202 31.04 3.62 -13.70
CA ARG A 202 32.19 2.82 -14.18
C ARG A 202 32.28 2.97 -15.68
N TYR A 203 33.17 3.83 -16.13
CA TYR A 203 33.28 4.21 -17.53
C TYR A 203 33.96 3.12 -18.37
N PHE A 204 33.51 2.98 -19.60
CA PHE A 204 34.24 2.21 -20.61
C PHE A 204 35.43 3.01 -21.12
N GLU A 205 36.61 2.41 -21.13
CA GLU A 205 37.89 3.00 -21.50
C GLU A 205 38.56 2.17 -22.61
N PRO A 206 39.30 2.80 -23.54
CA PRO A 206 40.03 2.08 -24.56
C PRO A 206 40.98 1.02 -23.99
N ARG A 207 40.97 -0.18 -24.56
CA ARG A 207 41.93 -1.24 -24.20
C ARG A 207 43.34 -0.84 -24.64
N VAL A 208 44.33 -1.17 -23.80
CA VAL A 208 45.76 -1.02 -24.14
C VAL A 208 46.11 -1.86 -25.38
N VAL A 209 45.53 -3.07 -25.48
CA VAL A 209 45.63 -3.95 -26.65
C VAL A 209 44.25 -4.01 -27.31
N PRO A 210 44.08 -3.50 -28.54
CA PRO A 210 42.79 -3.54 -29.23
C PRO A 210 42.27 -4.98 -29.39
N ALA A 211 41.03 -5.21 -28.96
CA ALA A 211 40.33 -6.48 -29.10
C ALA A 211 38.93 -6.20 -29.67
N PRO A 212 38.76 -6.23 -31.00
CA PRO A 212 37.50 -5.85 -31.66
C PRO A 212 36.27 -6.58 -31.13
N ASP A 213 36.41 -7.86 -30.78
CA ASP A 213 35.31 -8.69 -30.25
C ASP A 213 34.88 -8.33 -28.81
N LEU A 214 35.69 -7.53 -28.11
CA LEU A 214 35.47 -7.12 -26.72
C LEU A 214 35.22 -5.61 -26.56
N GLY A 215 35.44 -4.80 -27.59
CA GLY A 215 35.30 -3.34 -27.52
C GLY A 215 36.19 -2.71 -26.44
N ALA A 216 35.70 -1.66 -25.79
CA ALA A 216 36.33 -1.05 -24.62
C ALA A 216 36.26 -1.94 -23.36
N ASP A 217 36.99 -1.56 -22.32
CA ASP A 217 37.00 -2.23 -21.03
C ASP A 217 36.56 -1.31 -19.91
N VAL A 218 36.19 -1.88 -18.77
CA VAL A 218 35.96 -1.15 -17.53
C VAL A 218 37.25 -1.06 -16.70
N PRO A 219 37.33 -0.19 -15.67
CA PRO A 219 38.53 -0.07 -14.85
C PRO A 219 38.99 -1.43 -14.28
N ALA A 220 40.29 -1.67 -14.27
CA ALA A 220 40.86 -2.95 -13.84
C ALA A 220 40.40 -3.35 -12.42
N GLY A 221 40.00 -4.62 -12.27
CA GLY A 221 39.50 -5.16 -11.01
C GLY A 221 38.03 -4.89 -10.73
N PHE A 222 37.31 -4.23 -11.64
CA PHE A 222 35.86 -4.10 -11.54
C PHE A 222 35.15 -5.39 -11.97
N GLU A 223 34.26 -5.88 -11.11
CA GLU A 223 33.31 -6.95 -11.41
C GLU A 223 31.89 -6.41 -11.14
N ALA A 224 30.99 -6.61 -12.10
CA ALA A 224 29.60 -6.18 -11.97
C ALA A 224 28.83 -7.18 -11.09
N PRO A 225 27.96 -6.70 -10.20
CA PRO A 225 27.12 -7.58 -9.39
C PRO A 225 26.09 -8.33 -10.25
N LEU A 226 25.44 -9.32 -9.63
CA LEU A 226 24.58 -10.29 -10.31
C LEU A 226 23.21 -9.77 -10.77
N ASN A 227 22.84 -8.52 -10.51
CA ASN A 227 21.50 -7.99 -10.80
C ASN A 227 20.37 -8.80 -10.11
N LEU A 228 20.49 -9.01 -8.80
CA LEU A 228 19.54 -9.80 -8.02
C LEU A 228 18.19 -9.07 -7.88
N TYR A 229 17.08 -9.80 -8.03
CA TYR A 229 15.73 -9.24 -7.92
C TYR A 229 15.42 -8.69 -6.51
N SER A 230 15.89 -9.39 -5.47
CA SER A 230 15.63 -9.09 -4.06
C SER A 230 16.55 -8.01 -3.48
N ASP A 231 17.66 -7.70 -4.15
CA ASP A 231 18.63 -6.71 -3.68
C ASP A 231 18.83 -5.59 -4.71
N GLY A 232 18.12 -4.48 -4.48
CA GLY A 232 18.18 -3.30 -5.33
C GLY A 232 19.58 -2.71 -5.48
N SER A 233 20.50 -2.93 -4.52
CA SER A 233 21.87 -2.42 -4.57
C SER A 233 22.74 -3.12 -5.62
N THR A 234 22.36 -4.34 -6.02
CA THR A 234 23.07 -5.16 -7.00
C THR A 234 22.63 -4.91 -8.45
N ARG A 235 21.67 -4.00 -8.67
CA ARG A 235 21.13 -3.75 -10.01
C ARG A 235 22.17 -3.13 -10.93
N VAL A 236 22.22 -3.60 -12.17
CA VAL A 236 23.19 -3.14 -13.17
C VAL A 236 22.45 -2.42 -14.29
N VAL A 237 22.93 -1.25 -14.71
CA VAL A 237 22.47 -0.58 -15.93
C VAL A 237 23.68 -0.17 -16.75
N VAL A 238 23.67 -0.48 -18.05
CA VAL A 238 24.67 0.03 -18.99
C VAL A 238 24.10 1.26 -19.69
N VAL A 239 24.82 2.38 -19.63
CA VAL A 239 24.47 3.62 -20.33
C VAL A 239 25.43 3.83 -21.49
N LEU A 240 24.90 3.83 -22.70
CA LEU A 240 25.64 4.07 -23.93
C LEU A 240 25.51 5.55 -24.30
N ALA A 241 26.62 6.27 -24.28
CA ALA A 241 26.70 7.60 -24.87
C ALA A 241 27.09 7.46 -26.34
N LEU A 242 26.30 8.02 -27.24
CA LEU A 242 26.55 8.00 -28.68
C LEU A 242 26.92 9.40 -29.14
N ASN A 243 27.81 9.47 -30.13
CA ASN A 243 28.35 10.73 -30.65
C ASN A 243 27.34 11.57 -31.45
N GLN A 244 26.12 11.05 -31.66
CA GLN A 244 25.08 11.73 -32.41
C GLN A 244 23.67 11.28 -32.03
N PRO A 245 22.63 12.03 -32.45
CA PRO A 245 21.22 11.66 -32.30
C PRO A 245 20.86 10.39 -33.08
N VAL A 246 19.91 9.63 -32.58
CA VAL A 246 19.44 8.37 -33.17
C VAL A 246 17.95 8.39 -33.46
N ASP A 247 17.49 7.53 -34.37
CA ASP A 247 16.06 7.35 -34.60
C ASP A 247 15.38 6.86 -33.30
N PRO A 248 14.43 7.62 -32.70
CA PRO A 248 13.76 7.25 -31.46
C PRO A 248 12.70 6.15 -31.63
N SER A 249 12.47 5.65 -32.86
CA SER A 249 11.45 4.64 -33.12
C SER A 249 11.72 3.34 -32.36
N ALA A 250 10.64 2.65 -31.97
CA ALA A 250 10.74 1.33 -31.33
C ALA A 250 11.37 0.26 -32.26
N ASN A 251 11.41 0.52 -33.57
CA ASN A 251 12.10 -0.35 -34.53
C ASN A 251 13.62 -0.15 -34.52
N ASN A 252 14.10 0.96 -33.96
CA ASN A 252 15.52 1.26 -33.82
C ASN A 252 16.02 1.05 -32.38
N VAL A 253 15.31 1.60 -31.39
CA VAL A 253 15.64 1.51 -29.97
C VAL A 253 14.97 0.28 -29.36
N ASN A 254 15.58 -0.89 -29.56
CA ASN A 254 15.08 -2.17 -29.04
C ASN A 254 16.23 -3.17 -28.77
N PRO A 255 15.94 -4.27 -28.06
CA PRO A 255 16.94 -5.30 -27.73
C PRO A 255 17.61 -6.01 -28.92
N ASP A 256 17.01 -6.02 -30.11
CA ASP A 256 17.61 -6.62 -31.31
C ASP A 256 18.72 -5.73 -31.88
N ASN A 257 18.56 -4.41 -31.76
CA ASN A 257 19.49 -3.42 -32.29
C ASN A 257 20.52 -2.92 -31.29
N VAL A 258 20.19 -2.91 -30.01
CA VAL A 258 21.11 -2.59 -28.92
C VAL A 258 21.16 -3.80 -28.01
N ARG A 259 22.08 -4.72 -28.29
CA ARG A 259 22.14 -6.04 -27.66
C ARG A 259 22.99 -6.02 -26.41
N LEU A 260 22.57 -6.82 -25.42
CA LEU A 260 23.39 -7.25 -24.30
C LEU A 260 23.67 -8.74 -24.47
N GLU A 261 24.94 -9.15 -24.45
CA GLU A 261 25.36 -10.53 -24.71
C GLU A 261 26.34 -11.01 -23.64
N TYR A 262 26.38 -12.30 -23.34
CA TYR A 262 27.37 -12.91 -22.45
C TYR A 262 28.17 -14.00 -23.15
N GLU A 263 29.39 -14.22 -22.67
CA GLU A 263 30.31 -15.25 -23.19
C GLU A 263 30.04 -16.61 -22.51
N LYS A 264 29.67 -17.60 -23.31
CA LYS A 264 29.52 -19.00 -22.91
C LYS A 264 30.88 -19.65 -22.62
N GLN A 265 30.85 -20.86 -22.06
CA GLN A 265 32.07 -21.61 -21.72
C GLN A 265 32.89 -22.05 -22.94
N ASP A 266 32.26 -22.16 -24.09
CA ASP A 266 32.91 -22.47 -25.37
C ASP A 266 33.45 -21.21 -26.09
N GLY A 267 33.33 -20.03 -25.48
CA GLY A 267 33.76 -18.75 -26.06
C GLY A 267 32.76 -18.12 -27.04
N THR A 268 31.58 -18.73 -27.22
CA THR A 268 30.52 -18.14 -28.06
C THR A 268 29.69 -17.12 -27.27
N TRP A 269 29.07 -16.17 -27.98
CA TRP A 269 28.25 -15.12 -27.36
C TRP A 269 26.75 -15.44 -27.47
N GLU A 270 26.01 -15.22 -26.40
CA GLU A 270 24.55 -15.39 -26.36
C GLU A 270 23.86 -14.17 -25.79
N ALA A 271 22.67 -13.87 -26.32
CA ALA A 271 21.87 -12.74 -25.89
C ALA A 271 21.35 -12.92 -24.46
N LEU A 272 21.45 -11.86 -23.68
CA LEU A 272 20.78 -11.71 -22.39
C LEU A 272 19.44 -11.02 -22.59
N ALA A 273 18.44 -11.37 -21.78
CA ALA A 273 17.19 -10.61 -21.75
C ALA A 273 17.42 -9.23 -21.10
N HIS A 274 16.98 -8.16 -21.78
CA HIS A 274 17.19 -6.79 -21.36
C HIS A 274 16.15 -5.86 -21.99
N THR A 275 16.01 -4.65 -21.44
CA THR A 275 15.26 -3.54 -22.04
C THR A 275 16.21 -2.43 -22.49
N VAL A 276 15.76 -1.65 -23.47
CA VAL A 276 16.50 -0.54 -24.07
C VAL A 276 15.62 0.69 -24.03
N ALA A 277 16.15 1.81 -23.56
CA ALA A 277 15.43 3.08 -23.51
C ALA A 277 16.34 4.23 -23.94
N LEU A 278 15.86 5.07 -24.86
CA LEU A 278 16.50 6.33 -25.21
C LEU A 278 16.14 7.39 -24.17
N THR A 279 17.11 7.89 -23.42
CA THR A 279 16.86 8.89 -22.37
C THR A 279 17.09 10.31 -22.82
N VAL A 280 18.06 10.52 -23.72
CA VAL A 280 18.36 11.83 -24.29
C VAL A 280 18.77 11.63 -25.74
N ASN A 281 18.28 12.45 -26.67
CA ASN A 281 18.62 12.31 -28.08
C ASN A 281 19.47 13.46 -28.65
N CYS A 282 19.59 14.58 -27.94
CA CYS A 282 20.49 15.68 -28.28
C CYS A 282 21.07 16.33 -27.02
N ASN A 283 22.19 15.80 -26.56
CA ASN A 283 23.07 16.42 -25.56
C ASN A 283 24.41 16.80 -26.22
N GLY A 284 25.32 17.44 -25.49
CA GLY A 284 26.67 17.80 -25.95
C GLY A 284 27.47 16.65 -26.59
N THR A 285 27.14 15.39 -26.28
CA THR A 285 27.67 14.17 -26.92
C THR A 285 26.87 13.65 -28.10
N GLY A 286 25.57 13.93 -28.22
CA GLY A 286 24.67 13.22 -29.13
C GLY A 286 23.48 12.62 -28.37
N SER A 287 23.42 11.30 -28.24
CA SER A 287 22.33 10.58 -27.56
C SER A 287 22.81 9.68 -26.42
N GLU A 288 21.91 9.32 -25.51
CA GLU A 288 22.14 8.40 -24.40
C GLU A 288 21.07 7.30 -24.38
N ILE A 289 21.53 6.04 -24.39
CA ILE A 289 20.67 4.85 -24.34
C ILE A 289 20.97 4.07 -23.07
N ARG A 290 19.91 3.72 -22.33
CA ARG A 290 19.97 2.85 -21.15
C ARG A 290 19.62 1.42 -21.54
N VAL A 291 20.51 0.49 -21.21
CA VAL A 291 20.37 -0.94 -21.41
C VAL A 291 20.28 -1.60 -20.04
N THR A 292 19.12 -2.16 -19.72
CA THR A 292 18.81 -2.70 -18.38
C THR A 292 18.54 -4.20 -18.47
N PRO A 293 19.39 -5.07 -17.88
CA PRO A 293 19.12 -6.50 -17.83
C PRO A 293 17.83 -6.79 -17.06
N THR A 294 17.00 -7.71 -17.55
CA THR A 294 15.72 -8.08 -16.90
C THR A 294 15.85 -9.25 -15.95
N GLY A 295 17.02 -9.89 -15.88
CA GLY A 295 17.28 -10.99 -14.96
C GLY A 295 18.70 -11.05 -14.43
N ILE A 296 18.97 -12.13 -13.70
CA ILE A 296 20.26 -12.37 -13.05
C ILE A 296 21.33 -12.51 -14.13
N LEU A 297 22.46 -11.82 -13.94
CA LEU A 297 23.60 -11.88 -14.84
C LEU A 297 24.39 -13.19 -14.63
N PRO A 298 24.92 -13.82 -15.70
CA PRO A 298 25.66 -15.08 -15.57
C PRO A 298 26.96 -14.91 -14.78
N GLN A 299 27.09 -15.67 -13.68
CA GLN A 299 28.22 -15.56 -12.75
C GLN A 299 29.57 -15.83 -13.43
N GLY A 300 30.59 -15.01 -13.13
CA GLY A 300 31.96 -15.18 -13.62
C GLY A 300 32.11 -15.09 -15.14
N ARG A 301 31.08 -14.61 -15.86
CA ARG A 301 31.10 -14.48 -17.32
C ARG A 301 31.41 -13.05 -17.74
N ARG A 302 31.93 -12.91 -18.95
CA ARG A 302 32.01 -11.62 -19.63
C ARG A 302 30.66 -11.27 -20.22
N VAL A 303 30.26 -10.02 -20.05
CA VAL A 303 29.07 -9.43 -20.66
C VAL A 303 29.50 -8.24 -21.50
N ARG A 304 28.95 -8.12 -22.70
CA ARG A 304 29.24 -7.04 -23.64
C ARG A 304 27.96 -6.38 -24.14
N THR A 305 28.10 -5.13 -24.58
CA THR A 305 27.02 -4.40 -25.25
C THR A 305 27.38 -4.16 -26.72
N VAL A 306 26.43 -4.42 -27.62
CA VAL A 306 26.65 -4.43 -29.07
C VAL A 306 25.58 -3.60 -29.78
N LEU A 307 25.98 -2.66 -30.63
CA LEU A 307 25.10 -2.01 -31.58
C LEU A 307 25.02 -2.86 -32.84
N SER A 308 23.82 -3.23 -33.28
CA SER A 308 23.62 -4.00 -34.51
C SER A 308 23.91 -3.17 -35.75
N SER A 309 24.03 -3.84 -36.90
CA SER A 309 24.13 -3.16 -38.21
C SER A 309 22.84 -2.48 -38.64
N ASN A 310 21.71 -2.75 -37.97
CA ASN A 310 20.43 -2.10 -38.26
C ASN A 310 20.18 -0.86 -37.39
N PHE A 311 21.04 -0.62 -36.40
CA PHE A 311 20.94 0.55 -35.53
C PHE A 311 21.32 1.81 -36.30
N LYS A 312 20.40 2.78 -36.31
CA LYS A 312 20.43 3.97 -37.14
C LYS A 312 20.54 5.26 -36.34
N ASP A 313 21.21 6.24 -36.93
CA ASP A 313 21.13 7.62 -36.48
C ASP A 313 19.73 8.22 -36.77
N LEU A 314 19.57 9.52 -36.51
CA LEU A 314 18.29 10.21 -36.69
C LEU A 314 17.90 10.40 -38.17
N VAL A 315 18.85 10.38 -39.11
CA VAL A 315 18.58 10.57 -40.55
C VAL A 315 18.59 9.26 -41.36
N GLY A 316 18.93 8.14 -40.73
CA GLY A 316 18.85 6.79 -41.27
C GLY A 316 20.19 6.13 -41.60
N ASP A 317 21.33 6.74 -41.29
CA ASP A 317 22.66 6.15 -41.48
C ASP A 317 22.92 5.04 -40.43
N PHE A 318 23.52 3.93 -40.86
CA PHE A 318 23.70 2.73 -40.02
C PHE A 318 25.06 2.06 -40.22
N ASN A 319 25.47 1.28 -39.23
CA ASN A 319 26.74 0.58 -39.25
C ASN A 319 26.70 -0.62 -40.21
N ILE A 320 27.74 -0.79 -41.05
CA ILE A 320 27.81 -1.94 -41.99
C ILE A 320 27.94 -3.28 -41.25
N VAL A 321 28.62 -3.27 -40.09
CA VAL A 321 28.81 -4.43 -39.22
C VAL A 321 28.43 -4.06 -37.79
N PRO A 322 28.05 -5.03 -36.94
CA PRO A 322 27.83 -4.77 -35.54
C PRO A 322 29.06 -4.18 -34.84
N ILE A 323 28.84 -3.24 -33.93
CA ILE A 323 29.89 -2.60 -33.14
C ILE A 323 29.79 -3.05 -31.69
N VAL A 324 30.83 -3.70 -31.18
CA VAL A 324 30.96 -3.99 -29.75
C VAL A 324 31.44 -2.72 -29.04
N VAL A 325 30.62 -2.18 -28.14
CA VAL A 325 30.92 -0.94 -27.42
C VAL A 325 31.96 -1.21 -26.32
N GLY A 326 31.68 -2.18 -25.46
CA GLY A 326 32.56 -2.56 -24.36
C GLY A 326 32.09 -3.81 -23.65
N THR A 327 33.00 -4.36 -22.85
CA THR A 327 32.81 -5.61 -22.09
C THR A 327 33.15 -5.39 -20.62
N PHE A 328 32.49 -6.12 -19.73
CA PHE A 328 32.80 -6.20 -18.30
C PHE A 328 32.64 -7.64 -17.80
N VAL A 329 33.22 -7.97 -16.65
CA VAL A 329 33.08 -9.28 -15.99
C VAL A 329 31.99 -9.19 -14.92
N VAL A 330 31.19 -10.25 -14.79
CA VAL A 330 30.20 -10.40 -13.73
C VAL A 330 30.82 -11.15 -12.56
N ASP A 331 30.58 -10.67 -11.34
CA ASP A 331 31.02 -11.26 -10.08
C ASP A 331 30.43 -12.68 -9.88
N VAL A 332 30.94 -13.40 -8.90
CA VAL A 332 30.48 -14.73 -8.50
C VAL A 332 29.78 -14.64 -7.15
N ALA A 333 28.63 -15.29 -7.02
CA ALA A 333 27.92 -15.34 -5.75
C ALA A 333 28.73 -16.14 -4.73
N THR A 334 28.57 -15.82 -3.45
CA THR A 334 29.18 -16.58 -2.34
C THR A 334 28.10 -17.20 -1.48
N ASP A 335 28.31 -18.44 -1.02
CA ASP A 335 27.33 -19.10 -0.15
C ASP A 335 27.11 -18.27 1.12
N PRO A 336 25.84 -18.11 1.57
CA PRO A 336 25.51 -17.25 2.70
C PRO A 336 26.37 -17.53 3.94
N GLY A 337 27.03 -16.49 4.46
CA GLY A 337 27.90 -16.60 5.64
C GLY A 337 29.30 -17.15 5.36
N THR A 338 29.67 -17.33 4.10
CA THR A 338 30.99 -17.81 3.69
C THR A 338 31.65 -16.87 2.67
N SER A 339 32.92 -17.12 2.35
CA SER A 339 33.62 -16.53 1.21
C SER A 339 33.79 -17.53 0.06
N THR A 340 33.08 -18.66 0.11
CA THR A 340 33.19 -19.73 -0.88
C THR A 340 32.28 -19.37 -2.05
N ALA A 341 32.82 -19.39 -3.27
CA ALA A 341 32.02 -19.24 -4.48
C ALA A 341 30.93 -20.33 -4.55
N GLY A 342 29.69 -19.93 -4.77
CA GLY A 342 28.51 -20.80 -4.75
C GLY A 342 27.31 -20.12 -5.40
N ASP A 343 26.09 -20.51 -5.02
CA ASP A 343 24.86 -20.03 -5.68
C ASP A 343 24.27 -18.76 -5.04
N GLY A 344 24.93 -18.21 -4.00
CA GLY A 344 24.45 -17.01 -3.31
C GLY A 344 23.25 -17.24 -2.39
N GLY A 345 22.76 -18.48 -2.33
CA GLY A 345 21.61 -18.93 -1.57
C GLY A 345 21.13 -20.31 -2.01
N ASP A 346 20.16 -20.85 -1.30
CA ASP A 346 19.46 -22.09 -1.61
C ASP A 346 18.45 -21.83 -2.75
N ALA A 347 18.90 -22.01 -4.00
CA ALA A 347 18.07 -21.83 -5.18
C ALA A 347 17.21 -23.08 -5.48
N LYS A 348 15.89 -22.88 -5.58
CA LYS A 348 14.97 -23.82 -6.26
C LYS A 348 14.79 -23.34 -7.69
N SER A 349 15.36 -24.07 -8.66
CA SER A 349 15.23 -23.75 -10.08
C SER A 349 14.04 -24.50 -10.68
N GLU A 350 13.07 -23.76 -11.23
CA GLU A 350 12.01 -24.30 -12.10
C GLU A 350 12.19 -23.70 -13.51
N THR A 351 12.25 -24.55 -14.53
CA THR A 351 12.36 -24.10 -15.91
C THR A 351 10.97 -23.80 -16.48
N PHE A 352 10.82 -22.68 -17.20
CA PHE A 352 9.55 -22.23 -17.83
C PHE A 352 9.00 -23.17 -18.93
N SER A 353 9.64 -24.30 -19.18
CA SER A 353 9.24 -25.32 -20.16
C SER A 353 8.32 -26.40 -19.58
N LEU A 354 8.09 -26.40 -18.26
CA LEU A 354 7.27 -27.39 -17.58
C LEU A 354 5.92 -26.78 -17.21
N SER A 355 4.82 -27.39 -17.65
CA SER A 355 3.48 -27.11 -17.10
C SER A 355 3.29 -27.85 -15.79
N GLY A 356 2.39 -27.37 -14.92
CA GLY A 356 2.25 -27.92 -13.57
C GLY A 356 1.80 -29.36 -13.42
N THR A 357 1.43 -30.04 -14.51
CA THR A 357 1.17 -31.49 -14.51
C THR A 357 2.39 -32.32 -14.92
N GLN A 358 3.48 -31.69 -15.35
CA GLN A 358 4.70 -32.35 -15.81
C GLN A 358 5.64 -32.66 -14.64
N VAL A 359 6.30 -33.81 -14.73
CA VAL A 359 7.28 -34.29 -13.74
C VAL A 359 8.42 -33.28 -13.62
N GLY A 360 8.67 -32.79 -12.41
CA GLY A 360 9.71 -31.78 -12.12
C GLY A 360 9.19 -30.35 -12.03
N SER A 361 7.91 -30.10 -12.34
CA SER A 361 7.28 -28.82 -12.00
C SER A 361 7.03 -28.72 -10.50
N PHE A 362 7.22 -27.52 -9.94
CA PHE A 362 6.87 -27.15 -8.58
C PHE A 362 5.51 -26.43 -8.51
N GLU A 363 4.84 -26.23 -9.65
CA GLU A 363 3.50 -25.66 -9.72
C GLU A 363 2.47 -26.59 -9.03
N ASP A 364 1.89 -26.14 -7.94
CA ASP A 364 0.80 -26.86 -7.26
C ASP A 364 -0.52 -26.73 -8.04
N VAL A 365 -0.77 -27.67 -8.95
CA VAL A 365 -2.01 -27.76 -9.76
C VAL A 365 -3.21 -28.31 -9.01
N ASN A 366 -2.99 -28.91 -7.85
CA ASN A 366 -4.06 -29.49 -7.03
C ASN A 366 -4.41 -28.60 -5.83
N SER A 367 -3.88 -27.37 -5.81
CA SER A 367 -4.04 -26.47 -4.69
C SER A 367 -5.51 -26.22 -4.39
N VAL A 368 -5.91 -26.52 -3.15
CA VAL A 368 -7.25 -26.23 -2.63
C VAL A 368 -7.40 -24.77 -2.19
N LEU A 369 -6.38 -23.94 -2.39
CA LEU A 369 -6.40 -22.51 -2.08
C LEU A 369 -7.50 -21.82 -2.90
N ALA A 370 -8.39 -21.11 -2.21
CA ALA A 370 -9.47 -20.35 -2.84
C ALA A 370 -8.96 -19.04 -3.50
N THR A 371 -7.71 -18.66 -3.25
CA THR A 371 -7.07 -17.48 -3.85
C THR A 371 -6.69 -17.76 -5.30
N PRO A 372 -6.91 -16.80 -6.22
CA PRO A 372 -6.53 -16.95 -7.61
C PRO A 372 -5.03 -17.24 -7.72
N ARG A 373 -4.69 -18.23 -8.56
CA ARG A 373 -3.30 -18.66 -8.76
C ARG A 373 -2.52 -17.48 -9.35
N ALA A 374 -1.33 -17.19 -8.84
CA ALA A 374 -0.48 -16.22 -9.49
C ALA A 374 -0.21 -16.67 -10.94
N VAL A 375 -0.24 -15.71 -11.87
CA VAL A 375 -0.02 -15.94 -13.29
C VAL A 375 1.33 -15.36 -13.68
N TRP A 376 1.95 -15.95 -14.69
CA TRP A 376 3.10 -15.32 -15.31
C TRP A 376 2.61 -14.15 -16.19
N GLY A 377 3.05 -12.93 -15.87
CA GLY A 377 2.87 -11.74 -16.67
C GLY A 377 3.61 -11.85 -18.02
N GLN A 378 3.27 -10.96 -18.95
CA GLN A 378 3.85 -10.97 -20.31
C GLN A 378 5.37 -10.72 -20.34
N ASP A 379 5.93 -10.19 -19.26
CA ASP A 379 7.36 -9.93 -19.07
C ASP A 379 8.07 -11.04 -18.27
N GLY A 380 7.40 -12.17 -18.02
CA GLY A 380 7.94 -13.30 -17.28
C GLY A 380 7.96 -13.13 -15.77
N LYS A 381 7.29 -12.10 -15.22
CA LYS A 381 7.14 -11.92 -13.78
C LYS A 381 5.97 -12.71 -13.23
N LEU A 382 6.09 -13.19 -12.00
CA LEU A 382 4.95 -13.75 -11.28
C LEU A 382 4.06 -12.59 -10.80
N GLU A 383 2.83 -12.53 -11.28
CA GLU A 383 1.84 -11.49 -10.97
C GLU A 383 0.58 -12.11 -10.33
N ALA A 384 -0.14 -11.34 -9.53
CA ALA A 384 -1.44 -11.78 -9.05
C ALA A 384 -2.41 -11.89 -10.24
N SER A 385 -3.16 -12.98 -10.36
CA SER A 385 -4.17 -13.11 -11.41
C SER A 385 -5.47 -12.35 -11.12
N PHE A 386 -5.43 -11.44 -10.16
CA PHE A 386 -6.56 -10.61 -9.76
C PHE A 386 -6.04 -9.21 -9.42
N ALA A 387 -6.87 -8.20 -9.66
CA ALA A 387 -6.58 -6.84 -9.27
C ALA A 387 -6.97 -6.63 -7.80
N PHE A 388 -6.20 -5.81 -7.09
CA PHE A 388 -6.63 -5.28 -5.81
C PHE A 388 -7.81 -4.33 -6.03
N ASP A 389 -8.94 -4.57 -5.36
CA ASP A 389 -10.19 -3.83 -5.55
C ASP A 389 -10.14 -2.36 -5.09
N GLY A 390 -9.09 -1.96 -4.36
CA GLY A 390 -8.93 -0.59 -3.86
C GLY A 390 -8.22 0.31 -4.87
N THR A 391 -8.76 1.50 -5.07
CA THR A 391 -8.23 2.51 -6.00
C THR A 391 -7.39 3.58 -5.31
N GLY A 392 -7.44 3.66 -3.98
CA GLY A 392 -6.82 4.74 -3.22
C GLY A 392 -7.76 5.91 -2.92
N GLY A 393 -9.04 5.74 -3.27
CA GLY A 393 -10.09 6.75 -3.11
C GLY A 393 -10.13 7.79 -4.22
N ALA A 394 -11.34 8.30 -4.50
CA ALA A 394 -11.55 9.31 -5.52
C ALA A 394 -10.99 10.69 -5.11
N PRO A 395 -10.62 11.56 -6.07
CA PRO A 395 -10.64 11.34 -7.52
C PRO A 395 -9.33 10.78 -8.11
N ASP A 396 -8.24 10.75 -7.33
CA ASP A 396 -6.86 10.61 -7.82
C ASP A 396 -6.07 9.45 -7.16
N GLY A 397 -6.73 8.64 -6.33
CA GLY A 397 -6.08 7.57 -5.58
C GLY A 397 -5.21 8.05 -4.42
N GLN A 398 -5.37 9.31 -3.99
CA GLN A 398 -4.55 9.96 -2.96
C GLN A 398 -5.30 10.25 -1.66
N PHE A 399 -6.34 9.47 -1.34
CA PHE A 399 -7.17 9.69 -0.16
C PHE A 399 -6.52 9.08 1.09
N ASP A 400 -5.83 9.88 1.91
CA ASP A 400 -5.36 9.40 3.22
C ASP A 400 -6.38 9.71 4.29
N TRP A 401 -6.81 8.69 5.03
CA TRP A 401 -7.76 8.86 6.10
C TRP A 401 -7.07 8.86 7.46
N VAL A 402 -7.17 9.98 8.17
CA VAL A 402 -6.62 10.16 9.51
C VAL A 402 -7.76 10.35 10.50
N VAL A 403 -7.85 9.46 11.48
CA VAL A 403 -8.81 9.54 12.58
C VAL A 403 -8.11 10.10 13.82
N ASP A 404 -8.53 11.30 14.23
CA ASP A 404 -8.09 12.00 15.42
C ASP A 404 -9.32 12.42 16.23
N GLY A 405 -9.41 12.01 17.49
CA GLY A 405 -10.65 12.07 18.25
C GLY A 405 -11.65 10.98 17.85
N THR A 406 -12.92 11.14 18.23
CA THR A 406 -13.96 10.14 17.96
C THR A 406 -14.62 10.38 16.60
N PHE A 407 -14.65 9.35 15.76
CA PHE A 407 -15.37 9.32 14.50
C PHE A 407 -16.32 8.13 14.46
N VAL A 408 -17.57 8.34 14.03
CA VAL A 408 -18.57 7.27 13.87
C VAL A 408 -18.80 7.02 12.39
N LEU A 409 -18.41 5.83 11.93
CA LEU A 409 -18.65 5.32 10.59
C LEU A 409 -19.90 4.44 10.59
N ASP A 410 -21.01 4.93 10.04
CA ASP A 410 -22.19 4.11 9.77
C ASP A 410 -22.00 3.37 8.45
N THR A 411 -22.10 2.04 8.50
CA THR A 411 -21.91 1.16 7.35
C THR A 411 -23.07 1.22 6.35
N SER A 412 -24.18 1.86 6.67
CA SER A 412 -25.25 2.12 5.71
C SER A 412 -24.88 3.32 4.83
N PHE A 413 -24.46 4.41 5.47
CA PHE A 413 -24.02 5.64 4.81
C PHE A 413 -23.16 6.48 5.76
N ALA A 414 -21.97 6.87 5.33
CA ALA A 414 -21.16 7.88 6.00
C ALA A 414 -20.40 8.73 4.98
N LEU A 415 -20.06 9.96 5.36
CA LEU A 415 -19.17 10.83 4.58
C LEU A 415 -17.85 10.94 5.34
N ILE A 416 -16.76 10.49 4.71
CA ILE A 416 -15.40 10.64 5.25
C ILE A 416 -14.67 11.73 4.49
N THR A 417 -13.66 12.32 5.13
CA THR A 417 -12.84 13.40 4.59
C THR A 417 -11.36 13.04 4.76
N ASP A 418 -10.53 13.40 3.78
CA ASP A 418 -9.10 13.11 3.81
C ASP A 418 -8.34 13.96 4.84
N ALA A 419 -7.08 13.59 5.09
CA ALA A 419 -6.20 14.23 6.06
C ALA A 419 -6.00 15.73 5.80
N THR A 420 -6.09 16.17 4.54
CA THR A 420 -5.94 17.58 4.14
C THR A 420 -7.26 18.34 4.14
N GLN A 421 -8.39 17.68 4.41
CA GLN A 421 -9.74 18.25 4.37
C GLN A 421 -10.16 18.79 3.01
N THR A 422 -9.57 18.27 1.94
CA THR A 422 -9.80 18.71 0.56
C THR A 422 -10.55 17.70 -0.27
N ARG A 423 -10.53 16.41 0.12
CA ARG A 423 -11.25 15.33 -0.56
C ARG A 423 -12.30 14.74 0.36
N GLN A 424 -13.43 14.37 -0.21
CA GLN A 424 -14.50 13.67 0.49
C GLN A 424 -14.89 12.42 -0.28
N GLN A 425 -15.29 11.40 0.48
CA GLN A 425 -15.76 10.13 -0.06
C GLN A 425 -16.97 9.66 0.72
N THR A 426 -17.97 9.22 -0.01
CA THR A 426 -19.12 8.52 0.57
C THR A 426 -18.77 7.06 0.80
N VAL A 427 -19.01 6.58 2.01
CA VAL A 427 -18.96 5.18 2.40
C VAL A 427 -20.39 4.65 2.37
N VAL A 428 -20.63 3.63 1.56
CA VAL A 428 -21.93 2.94 1.43
C VAL A 428 -21.68 1.45 1.59
N ASN A 429 -22.59 0.74 2.24
CA ASN A 429 -22.47 -0.70 2.52
C ASN A 429 -21.15 -1.09 3.19
N GLY A 430 -20.64 -0.21 4.06
CA GLY A 430 -19.43 -0.42 4.85
C GLY A 430 -18.14 -0.48 4.04
N ARG A 431 -18.15 -0.12 2.75
CA ARG A 431 -16.95 -0.13 1.90
C ARG A 431 -16.21 1.20 1.94
N VAL A 432 -15.00 1.17 2.50
CA VAL A 432 -14.06 2.29 2.53
C VAL A 432 -12.93 1.98 1.54
N ASP A 433 -12.67 2.89 0.59
CA ASP A 433 -11.60 2.75 -0.41
C ASP A 433 -10.69 3.98 -0.35
N ILE A 434 -9.48 3.81 0.18
CA ILE A 434 -8.56 4.88 0.54
C ILE A 434 -7.12 4.48 0.19
N ARG A 435 -6.22 5.45 0.11
CA ARG A 435 -4.79 5.20 -0.07
C ARG A 435 -4.20 4.61 1.21
N SER A 436 -4.48 5.24 2.35
CA SER A 436 -3.90 4.85 3.63
C SER A 436 -4.83 5.18 4.81
N LEU A 437 -4.67 4.45 5.92
CA LEU A 437 -5.41 4.67 7.17
C LEU A 437 -4.45 4.93 8.33
N TRP A 438 -4.70 5.99 9.09
CA TRP A 438 -4.06 6.20 10.39
C TRP A 438 -5.09 6.53 11.46
N VAL A 439 -5.21 5.63 12.45
CA VAL A 439 -5.95 5.90 13.69
C VAL A 439 -4.95 6.35 14.74
N LYS A 440 -4.90 7.66 15.01
CA LYS A 440 -3.96 8.27 15.97
C LYS A 440 -4.16 7.72 17.38
N PRO A 441 -3.20 7.93 18.32
CA PRO A 441 -3.36 7.53 19.72
C PRO A 441 -4.65 8.07 20.38
N THR A 442 -5.08 9.26 19.98
CA THR A 442 -6.33 9.94 20.39
C THR A 442 -7.55 9.53 19.56
N GLY A 443 -7.33 8.78 18.48
CA GLY A 443 -8.35 8.36 17.53
C GLY A 443 -9.22 7.22 18.08
N ILE A 444 -10.53 7.39 17.99
CA ILE A 444 -11.52 6.35 18.26
C ILE A 444 -12.44 6.25 17.04
N LEU A 445 -12.20 5.25 16.21
CA LEU A 445 -13.04 4.92 15.06
C LEU A 445 -14.12 3.93 15.50
N ILE A 446 -15.34 4.40 15.68
CA ILE A 446 -16.51 3.55 15.96
C ILE A 446 -17.16 3.21 14.63
N ILE A 447 -17.26 1.92 14.30
CA ILE A 447 -17.94 1.44 13.11
C ILE A 447 -19.24 0.76 13.57
N GLN A 448 -20.35 1.16 12.97
CA GLN A 448 -21.70 0.74 13.37
C GLN A 448 -22.60 0.48 12.16
N GLY A 449 -23.79 -0.08 12.38
CA GLY A 449 -24.79 -0.32 11.35
C GLY A 449 -24.88 -1.79 10.91
N VAL A 450 -25.76 -2.05 9.94
CA VAL A 450 -26.21 -3.42 9.61
C VAL A 450 -25.33 -4.15 8.58
N ASN A 451 -24.37 -3.47 7.96
CA ASN A 451 -23.53 -4.05 6.92
C ASN A 451 -22.13 -4.38 7.47
N PRO A 452 -21.46 -5.44 6.96
CA PRO A 452 -20.04 -5.66 7.25
C PRO A 452 -19.20 -4.47 6.77
N CYS A 453 -18.04 -4.24 7.41
CA CYS A 453 -17.13 -3.17 6.99
C CYS A 453 -15.88 -3.75 6.33
N THR A 454 -15.55 -3.21 5.15
CA THR A 454 -14.31 -3.51 4.43
C THR A 454 -13.56 -2.21 4.17
N ILE A 455 -12.30 -2.15 4.63
CA ILE A 455 -11.38 -1.04 4.39
C ILE A 455 -10.29 -1.52 3.42
N LEU A 456 -10.22 -0.88 2.25
CA LEU A 456 -9.23 -1.12 1.21
C LEU A 456 -8.17 -0.01 1.26
N CYS A 457 -6.91 -0.37 1.42
CA CYS A 457 -5.77 0.55 1.46
C CYS A 457 -4.77 0.22 0.33
N SER A 458 -4.73 1.04 -0.72
CA SER A 458 -3.91 0.78 -1.91
C SER A 458 -2.47 1.28 -1.84
N GLY A 459 -2.13 2.12 -0.85
CA GLY A 459 -0.83 2.79 -0.77
C GLY A 459 -0.27 2.86 0.64
N LYS A 460 0.75 3.71 0.79
CA LYS A 460 1.42 3.99 2.05
C LYS A 460 0.99 5.35 2.61
N LEU A 461 1.03 5.48 3.93
CA LEU A 461 0.98 6.78 4.59
C LEU A 461 2.13 7.65 4.07
N PRO A 462 1.86 8.90 3.66
CA PRO A 462 2.90 9.78 3.19
C PRO A 462 3.87 10.15 4.34
N PRO A 463 5.18 10.33 4.07
CA PRO A 463 6.19 10.54 5.10
C PRO A 463 5.94 11.75 6.03
N ASN A 464 5.22 12.77 5.55
CA ASN A 464 4.86 13.94 6.33
C ASN A 464 3.71 13.68 7.33
N LEU A 465 2.94 12.60 7.16
CA LEU A 465 1.92 12.17 8.12
C LEU A 465 2.47 11.14 9.10
N LEU A 466 3.53 10.40 8.76
CA LEU A 466 4.09 9.37 9.64
C LEU A 466 4.72 9.99 10.91
N PRO A 467 4.39 9.49 12.11
CA PRO A 467 5.11 9.87 13.32
C PRO A 467 6.58 9.50 13.22
N ALA A 468 7.46 10.39 13.69
CA ALA A 468 8.90 10.16 13.69
C ALA A 468 9.27 8.80 14.33
N GLY A 469 10.13 8.02 13.67
CA GLY A 469 10.54 6.69 14.13
C GLY A 469 9.52 5.57 13.87
N THR A 470 8.46 5.85 13.11
CA THR A 470 7.53 4.84 12.58
C THR A 470 7.98 4.45 11.18
N ALA A 471 8.08 3.15 10.92
CA ALA A 471 8.40 2.66 9.60
C ALA A 471 7.20 2.80 8.64
N ASP A 472 7.48 2.79 7.34
CA ASP A 472 6.47 2.84 6.29
C ASP A 472 5.32 1.87 6.55
N SER A 473 4.08 2.37 6.42
CA SER A 473 2.86 1.61 6.68
C SER A 473 1.74 2.04 5.76
N GLY A 474 0.92 1.09 5.28
CA GLY A 474 -0.35 1.43 4.60
C GLY A 474 -1.48 1.67 5.59
N VAL A 475 -1.44 0.94 6.73
CA VAL A 475 -2.36 1.09 7.84
C VAL A 475 -1.58 1.22 9.13
N LEU A 476 -1.87 2.25 9.92
CA LEU A 476 -1.29 2.47 11.25
C LEU A 476 -2.41 2.64 12.28
N ILE A 477 -2.50 1.72 13.25
CA ILE A 477 -3.51 1.76 14.31
C ILE A 477 -2.80 1.98 15.64
N GLN A 478 -2.93 3.18 16.19
CA GLN A 478 -2.37 3.57 17.48
C GLN A 478 -3.46 3.82 18.53
N GLY A 479 -4.65 4.25 18.08
CA GLY A 479 -5.85 4.40 18.91
C GLY A 479 -6.73 3.15 18.89
N LEU A 480 -8.05 3.37 18.91
CA LEU A 480 -9.08 2.33 18.97
C LEU A 480 -9.91 2.30 17.69
N VAL A 481 -10.11 1.10 17.13
CA VAL A 481 -11.18 0.79 16.18
C VAL A 481 -12.19 -0.12 16.89
N LYS A 482 -13.46 0.27 16.90
CA LYS A 482 -14.52 -0.44 17.61
C LYS A 482 -15.65 -0.82 16.66
N CYS A 483 -15.88 -2.12 16.54
CA CYS A 483 -16.95 -2.76 15.78
C CYS A 483 -17.77 -3.70 16.70
N SER A 484 -17.85 -3.39 17.99
CA SER A 484 -18.48 -4.26 18.98
C SER A 484 -19.99 -4.10 19.00
N GLY A 485 -20.70 -5.21 19.24
CA GLY A 485 -22.13 -5.20 19.54
C GLY A 485 -22.44 -4.37 20.77
N THR A 486 -23.67 -3.87 20.86
CA THR A 486 -24.07 -3.02 21.99
C THR A 486 -24.52 -3.86 23.19
N ASN A 487 -24.22 -3.37 24.39
CA ASN A 487 -24.65 -4.00 25.64
C ASN A 487 -26.11 -3.70 25.92
N ASN A 488 -26.86 -4.67 26.44
CA ASN A 488 -28.18 -4.42 26.97
C ASN A 488 -28.08 -3.89 28.40
N ARG A 489 -28.80 -2.80 28.70
CA ARG A 489 -28.75 -2.17 30.03
C ARG A 489 -29.54 -2.95 31.09
N GLY A 490 -30.36 -3.90 30.66
CA GLY A 490 -31.38 -4.54 31.48
C GLY A 490 -32.58 -3.64 31.71
N VAL A 491 -33.58 -4.19 32.40
CA VAL A 491 -34.79 -3.44 32.75
C VAL A 491 -34.48 -2.49 33.89
N VAL A 492 -34.60 -1.19 33.64
CA VAL A 492 -34.35 -0.12 34.64
C VAL A 492 -35.62 0.54 35.16
N SER A 493 -36.79 0.08 34.70
CA SER A 493 -38.09 0.60 35.08
C SER A 493 -38.86 -0.43 35.91
N PHE A 494 -39.84 0.04 36.68
CA PHE A 494 -40.67 -0.78 37.58
C PHE A 494 -42.11 -0.76 37.10
N ALA A 495 -42.82 -1.88 37.28
CA ALA A 495 -44.20 -2.04 36.86
C ALA A 495 -44.38 -1.66 35.39
N THR A 496 -43.58 -2.26 34.51
CA THR A 496 -43.58 -1.97 33.07
C THR A 496 -43.73 -3.21 32.20
N ALA A 497 -44.36 -4.27 32.71
CA ALA A 497 -44.53 -5.50 31.94
C ALA A 497 -45.26 -5.30 30.60
N ASN A 498 -46.05 -4.24 30.43
CA ASN A 498 -46.69 -3.89 29.16
C ASN A 498 -45.77 -3.20 28.13
N ILE A 499 -44.53 -2.85 28.50
CA ILE A 499 -43.57 -2.16 27.65
C ILE A 499 -42.47 -3.15 27.24
N PRO A 500 -42.36 -3.49 25.95
CA PRO A 500 -41.35 -4.44 25.51
C PRO A 500 -39.92 -4.01 25.78
N GLU A 501 -39.11 -4.94 26.30
CA GLU A 501 -37.68 -4.71 26.53
C GLU A 501 -36.89 -5.21 25.31
N GLN A 502 -36.55 -4.29 24.41
CA GLN A 502 -35.84 -4.64 23.18
C GLN A 502 -34.42 -5.12 23.46
N GLY A 503 -33.95 -6.06 22.64
CA GLY A 503 -32.56 -6.46 22.65
C GLY A 503 -31.65 -5.34 22.16
N ALA A 504 -30.37 -5.46 22.49
CA ALA A 504 -29.35 -4.50 22.08
C ALA A 504 -28.97 -4.74 20.61
N ALA A 505 -28.66 -3.66 19.90
CA ALA A 505 -28.30 -3.72 18.48
C ALA A 505 -26.98 -4.45 18.28
N GLY A 506 -26.96 -5.37 17.32
CA GLY A 506 -25.73 -5.87 16.71
C GLY A 506 -25.10 -4.76 15.87
N GLN A 507 -23.78 -4.83 15.67
CA GLN A 507 -23.05 -3.80 14.92
C GLN A 507 -22.22 -4.41 13.81
N VAL A 508 -22.04 -3.68 12.72
CA VAL A 508 -21.24 -4.04 11.55
C VAL A 508 -21.61 -5.42 11.00
N GLY A 509 -22.92 -5.63 10.79
CA GLY A 509 -23.50 -6.91 10.38
C GLY A 509 -23.79 -7.90 11.50
N GLY A 510 -23.45 -7.58 12.76
CA GLY A 510 -23.83 -8.40 13.92
C GLY A 510 -25.35 -8.50 14.09
N GLY A 511 -25.82 -9.63 14.62
CA GLY A 511 -27.24 -9.86 14.90
C GLY A 511 -27.73 -9.13 16.16
N ASP A 512 -28.97 -8.63 16.13
CA ASP A 512 -29.60 -7.99 17.29
C ASP A 512 -29.94 -8.99 18.40
N GLY A 513 -29.91 -8.53 19.64
CA GLY A 513 -30.40 -9.31 20.79
C GLY A 513 -31.91 -9.54 20.72
N GLY A 514 -32.38 -10.62 21.35
CA GLY A 514 -33.79 -10.94 21.46
C GLY A 514 -34.53 -10.02 22.42
N THR A 515 -35.81 -9.75 22.16
CA THR A 515 -36.69 -8.97 23.06
C THR A 515 -37.06 -9.80 24.29
N GLY A 516 -37.01 -9.22 25.49
CA GLY A 516 -37.38 -9.91 26.74
C GLY A 516 -38.87 -10.26 26.78
N ASN A 517 -39.74 -9.28 27.06
CA ASN A 517 -41.18 -9.44 26.86
C ASN A 517 -41.63 -8.69 25.60
N TYR A 518 -42.16 -9.36 24.58
CA TYR A 518 -42.59 -8.72 23.33
C TYR A 518 -44.10 -8.46 23.23
N LEU A 519 -44.90 -8.92 24.21
CA LEU A 519 -46.35 -8.65 24.27
C LEU A 519 -46.66 -7.53 25.25
N THR A 520 -47.67 -6.71 24.93
CA THR A 520 -48.02 -5.51 25.71
C THR A 520 -49.24 -5.70 26.61
N THR A 521 -50.01 -6.77 26.40
CA THR A 521 -51.28 -7.05 27.10
C THR A 521 -51.23 -8.31 27.96
N GLN A 522 -50.09 -9.01 27.95
CA GLN A 522 -49.82 -10.20 28.76
C GLN A 522 -48.31 -10.46 28.81
N SER A 523 -47.87 -11.29 29.75
CA SER A 523 -46.52 -11.88 29.71
C SER A 523 -46.37 -12.83 28.51
N THR A 524 -45.20 -12.84 27.90
CA THR A 524 -44.85 -13.80 26.85
C THR A 524 -44.55 -15.17 27.45
N PRO A 525 -44.82 -16.28 26.74
CA PRO A 525 -44.45 -17.62 27.23
C PRO A 525 -42.94 -17.83 27.34
N GLN A 526 -42.17 -17.12 26.52
CA GLN A 526 -40.71 -17.19 26.45
C GLN A 526 -40.20 -15.86 25.89
N GLY A 527 -38.98 -15.49 26.27
CA GLY A 527 -38.27 -14.39 25.62
C GLY A 527 -38.09 -14.63 24.12
N GLY A 528 -37.93 -13.55 23.37
CA GLY A 528 -37.63 -13.60 21.94
C GLY A 528 -36.22 -14.17 21.68
N PRO A 529 -36.01 -14.95 20.61
CA PRO A 529 -34.67 -15.35 20.19
C PRO A 529 -33.88 -14.15 19.67
N GLY A 530 -32.56 -14.19 19.83
CA GLY A 530 -31.65 -13.27 19.15
C GLY A 530 -31.59 -13.53 17.65
N PHE A 531 -31.16 -12.52 16.91
CA PHE A 531 -30.88 -12.64 15.48
C PHE A 531 -29.47 -13.18 15.26
N GLY A 532 -29.31 -13.97 14.21
CA GLY A 532 -28.02 -14.34 13.67
C GLY A 532 -27.38 -13.18 12.91
N PRO A 533 -26.17 -13.39 12.38
CA PRO A 533 -25.48 -12.39 11.57
C PRO A 533 -26.35 -11.93 10.39
N PHE A 534 -26.19 -10.65 10.03
CA PHE A 534 -26.89 -9.98 8.93
C PHE A 534 -28.42 -10.00 9.05
N GLY A 535 -28.93 -10.04 10.29
CA GLY A 535 -30.37 -10.02 10.58
C GLY A 535 -31.06 -11.37 10.33
N ALA A 536 -30.33 -12.48 10.30
CA ALA A 536 -30.93 -13.80 10.15
C ALA A 536 -31.87 -14.11 11.33
N ALA A 537 -33.17 -14.23 11.06
CA ALA A 537 -34.16 -14.48 12.12
C ALA A 537 -33.87 -15.80 12.85
N SER A 538 -33.96 -15.78 14.18
CA SER A 538 -33.71 -16.94 15.06
C SER A 538 -32.33 -17.59 14.92
N GLY A 539 -31.35 -16.87 14.34
CA GLY A 539 -29.96 -17.35 14.22
C GLY A 539 -29.10 -17.04 15.45
N GLY A 540 -29.64 -16.40 16.49
CA GLY A 540 -28.96 -16.11 17.75
C GLY A 540 -29.39 -17.02 18.90
N GLY A 541 -29.04 -16.62 20.12
CA GLY A 541 -29.41 -17.35 21.34
C GLY A 541 -30.93 -17.40 21.54
N GLN A 542 -31.45 -18.51 22.06
CA GLN A 542 -32.89 -18.67 22.30
C GLN A 542 -33.32 -17.93 23.56
N GLY A 543 -34.58 -17.49 23.62
CA GLY A 543 -35.09 -16.81 24.82
C GLY A 543 -35.30 -17.76 26.00
N GLY A 544 -35.32 -17.21 27.21
CA GLY A 544 -35.65 -17.94 28.44
C GLY A 544 -37.16 -18.11 28.62
N GLU A 545 -37.59 -19.24 29.16
CA GLU A 545 -39.00 -19.53 29.41
C GLU A 545 -39.55 -18.71 30.58
N SER A 546 -40.77 -18.18 30.45
CA SER A 546 -41.45 -17.47 31.53
C SER A 546 -41.87 -18.42 32.66
N GLY A 547 -41.86 -17.91 33.88
CA GLY A 547 -42.16 -18.66 35.10
C GLY A 547 -43.34 -18.06 35.85
N PHE A 548 -44.14 -18.91 36.49
CA PHE A 548 -45.26 -18.47 37.33
C PHE A 548 -45.35 -19.24 38.65
N ASN A 549 -45.62 -18.51 39.73
CA ASN A 549 -45.94 -19.06 41.06
C ASN A 549 -46.63 -17.99 41.92
N PRO A 550 -47.76 -18.29 42.60
CA PRO A 550 -48.50 -17.30 43.40
C PRO A 550 -47.89 -17.07 44.80
N ASN A 551 -46.92 -17.88 45.22
CA ASN A 551 -46.48 -17.94 46.62
C ASN A 551 -45.24 -17.08 46.93
N GLY A 552 -44.79 -16.25 45.98
CA GLY A 552 -43.77 -15.23 46.24
C GLY A 552 -42.72 -15.06 45.14
N ASP A 553 -42.00 -13.96 45.30
CA ASP A 553 -41.00 -13.40 44.39
C ASP A 553 -39.86 -14.35 44.01
N THR A 554 -39.24 -15.02 44.99
CA THR A 554 -38.13 -15.96 44.71
C THR A 554 -38.60 -17.28 44.10
N LEU A 555 -39.89 -17.59 44.20
CA LEU A 555 -40.45 -18.89 43.81
C LEU A 555 -40.97 -18.91 42.37
N ARG A 556 -41.08 -17.75 41.73
CA ARG A 556 -41.65 -17.56 40.37
C ARG A 556 -40.62 -17.18 39.32
N ARG A 557 -39.32 -17.29 39.62
CA ARG A 557 -38.28 -16.86 38.68
C ARG A 557 -38.34 -17.63 37.36
N PRO A 558 -38.22 -16.94 36.22
CA PRO A 558 -38.21 -17.53 34.89
C PRO A 558 -36.79 -17.99 34.50
N GLY A 559 -36.69 -18.63 33.34
CA GLY A 559 -35.41 -18.94 32.70
C GLY A 559 -34.74 -17.70 32.11
N GLY A 560 -33.40 -17.71 32.10
CA GLY A 560 -32.59 -16.71 31.43
C GLY A 560 -32.46 -16.95 29.92
N GLY A 561 -32.06 -15.95 29.15
CA GLY A 561 -31.79 -16.08 27.71
C GLY A 561 -30.46 -16.78 27.43
N GLY A 562 -30.38 -17.52 26.31
CA GLY A 562 -29.15 -18.16 25.84
C GLY A 562 -28.23 -17.22 25.06
N GLY A 563 -26.93 -17.48 25.06
CA GLY A 563 -25.93 -16.68 24.38
C GLY A 563 -25.92 -16.87 22.86
N GLY A 564 -25.51 -15.83 22.14
CA GLY A 564 -25.17 -15.91 20.72
C GLY A 564 -23.92 -16.75 20.51
N ARG A 565 -23.80 -17.42 19.35
CA ARG A 565 -22.67 -18.29 19.04
C ARG A 565 -22.13 -18.02 17.65
N LEU A 566 -20.81 -17.88 17.56
CA LEU A 566 -20.08 -17.87 16.28
C LEU A 566 -19.22 -19.12 16.12
N ASN A 567 -18.50 -19.55 17.17
CA ASN A 567 -17.64 -20.72 17.12
C ASN A 567 -17.78 -21.64 18.36
N ALA A 568 -17.01 -22.71 18.44
CA ALA A 568 -16.85 -23.50 19.66
C ALA A 568 -16.16 -22.68 20.76
N ALA A 569 -16.47 -23.04 22.01
CA ALA A 569 -15.77 -22.54 23.18
C ALA A 569 -14.28 -22.84 23.07
N GLN A 570 -13.45 -21.82 23.29
CA GLN A 570 -12.00 -22.00 23.38
C GLN A 570 -11.65 -22.53 24.77
N MET A 571 -10.70 -23.47 24.80
CA MET A 571 -10.20 -24.04 26.05
C MET A 571 -8.89 -23.37 26.46
N GLU A 572 -8.68 -23.22 27.77
CA GLU A 572 -7.44 -22.67 28.30
C GLU A 572 -6.26 -23.58 27.94
N ARG A 573 -5.18 -22.98 27.39
CA ARG A 573 -4.01 -23.73 26.89
C ARG A 573 -3.28 -24.51 27.99
N SER A 574 -3.19 -23.94 29.20
CA SER A 574 -2.58 -24.59 30.38
C SER A 574 -3.50 -25.62 31.02
N ARG A 575 -4.81 -25.59 30.69
CA ARG A 575 -5.85 -26.41 31.28
C ARG A 575 -6.89 -26.78 30.20
N PRO A 576 -6.55 -27.68 29.25
CA PRO A 576 -7.37 -27.94 28.05
C PRO A 576 -8.74 -28.59 28.31
N THR A 577 -9.11 -28.79 29.58
CA THR A 577 -10.44 -29.22 30.04
C THR A 577 -11.30 -28.06 30.55
N CYS A 578 -10.75 -26.85 30.66
CA CYS A 578 -11.40 -25.66 31.19
C CYS A 578 -11.63 -24.65 30.05
N PRO A 579 -12.86 -24.13 29.84
CA PRO A 579 -13.10 -23.01 28.95
C PRO A 579 -12.25 -21.79 29.35
N ASP A 580 -11.64 -21.09 28.38
CA ASP A 580 -10.87 -19.87 28.68
C ASP A 580 -11.80 -18.66 28.88
N GLN A 581 -12.19 -18.47 30.13
CA GLN A 581 -13.10 -17.40 30.52
C GLN A 581 -12.46 -16.00 30.46
N ARG A 582 -11.18 -15.85 30.16
CA ARG A 582 -10.59 -14.52 29.89
C ARG A 582 -10.92 -14.06 28.46
N MET A 583 -11.32 -15.00 27.61
CA MET A 583 -11.88 -14.78 26.28
C MET A 583 -13.40 -14.97 26.29
N ILE A 584 -14.05 -14.29 27.23
CA ILE A 584 -15.51 -14.25 27.43
C ILE A 584 -16.23 -14.21 26.07
N GLY A 585 -17.20 -15.10 25.85
CA GLY A 585 -18.10 -15.21 24.72
C GLY A 585 -17.51 -15.67 23.38
N LEU A 586 -16.35 -16.33 23.40
CA LEU A 586 -16.16 -17.50 22.53
C LEU A 586 -16.83 -18.75 23.14
N ASP A 587 -17.05 -18.75 24.46
CA ASP A 587 -17.93 -19.65 25.20
C ASP A 587 -19.37 -19.09 25.22
N ALA A 588 -20.18 -19.50 24.25
CA ALA A 588 -21.60 -19.19 24.29
C ALA A 588 -22.30 -20.03 25.38
N GLU A 589 -23.01 -19.38 26.30
CA GLU A 589 -23.62 -20.01 27.47
C GLU A 589 -25.12 -20.24 27.29
N ALA A 590 -25.65 -21.34 27.83
CA ALA A 590 -27.09 -21.52 27.92
C ALA A 590 -27.63 -20.64 29.06
N GLY A 591 -28.85 -20.16 28.92
CA GLY A 591 -29.53 -19.44 29.99
C GLY A 591 -29.76 -20.35 31.20
N PHE A 592 -29.74 -19.77 32.39
CA PHE A 592 -30.08 -20.52 33.61
C PHE A 592 -31.56 -20.88 33.63
N ASN A 593 -31.86 -22.05 34.20
CA ASN A 593 -33.23 -22.39 34.54
C ASN A 593 -33.76 -21.49 35.65
N GLY A 594 -35.07 -21.30 35.68
CA GLY A 594 -35.77 -20.53 36.70
C GLY A 594 -35.80 -21.21 38.07
N ALA A 595 -36.60 -20.67 38.99
CA ALA A 595 -36.70 -21.22 40.34
C ALA A 595 -37.26 -22.66 40.30
N PRO A 596 -36.71 -23.62 41.08
CA PRO A 596 -37.16 -25.01 41.08
C PRO A 596 -38.64 -25.21 41.43
N THR A 597 -39.23 -24.24 42.12
CA THR A 597 -40.64 -24.22 42.53
C THR A 597 -41.54 -23.47 41.55
N SER A 598 -40.97 -22.80 40.55
CA SER A 598 -41.72 -22.09 39.52
C SER A 598 -42.27 -23.09 38.52
N THR A 599 -43.41 -22.77 37.91
CA THR A 599 -43.94 -23.54 36.77
C THR A 599 -43.64 -22.79 35.47
N GLY A 600 -43.10 -23.49 34.49
CA GLY A 600 -42.81 -23.00 33.14
C GLY A 600 -44.08 -22.75 32.34
N ALA A 601 -44.08 -21.68 31.55
CA ALA A 601 -45.20 -21.31 30.68
C ALA A 601 -45.39 -22.24 29.47
N LEU A 602 -44.34 -22.93 29.03
CA LEU A 602 -44.31 -23.87 27.90
C LEU A 602 -44.19 -25.32 28.37
N HIS A 603 -43.47 -25.57 29.47
CA HIS A 603 -43.18 -26.89 29.99
C HIS A 603 -43.67 -27.05 31.44
N PRO A 604 -44.32 -28.18 31.77
CA PRO A 604 -44.64 -28.48 33.16
C PRO A 604 -43.35 -28.71 33.97
N GLY A 605 -43.15 -27.92 35.02
CA GLY A 605 -41.96 -27.98 35.88
C GLY A 605 -41.14 -26.69 35.83
N VAL A 606 -39.85 -26.77 36.13
CA VAL A 606 -38.95 -25.61 36.23
C VAL A 606 -38.87 -24.89 34.87
N PRO A 607 -39.05 -23.54 34.82
CA PRO A 607 -38.86 -22.78 33.59
C PRO A 607 -37.46 -22.99 33.01
N ILE A 608 -37.37 -23.33 31.73
CA ILE A 608 -36.12 -23.70 31.09
C ILE A 608 -35.39 -22.45 30.57
N GLY A 609 -34.08 -22.38 30.80
CA GLY A 609 -33.24 -21.34 30.22
C GLY A 609 -33.05 -21.52 28.70
N GLY A 610 -32.83 -20.41 28.01
CA GLY A 610 -32.66 -20.40 26.56
C GLY A 610 -31.42 -21.18 26.11
N ALA A 611 -31.56 -21.95 25.04
CA ALA A 611 -30.44 -22.62 24.40
C ALA A 611 -29.48 -21.63 23.73
N VAL A 612 -28.21 -22.03 23.63
CA VAL A 612 -27.18 -21.33 22.85
C VAL A 612 -27.57 -21.27 21.37
N GLY A 613 -27.18 -20.19 20.69
CA GLY A 613 -27.41 -20.03 19.26
C GLY A 613 -26.80 -21.16 18.40
N PRO A 614 -27.36 -21.41 17.20
CA PRO A 614 -26.85 -22.43 16.29
C PRO A 614 -25.42 -22.12 15.84
N ARG A 615 -24.69 -23.17 15.46
CA ARG A 615 -23.36 -23.02 14.82
C ARG A 615 -23.53 -22.70 13.34
N PRO A 616 -22.69 -21.83 12.75
CA PRO A 616 -22.72 -21.55 11.32
C PRO A 616 -21.96 -22.58 10.47
N PHE A 617 -21.37 -23.60 11.10
CA PHE A 617 -20.56 -24.65 10.49
C PHE A 617 -21.42 -25.85 10.09
N VAL A 618 -21.01 -26.52 9.02
CA VAL A 618 -21.79 -27.57 8.35
C VAL A 618 -21.66 -28.90 9.08
N ASP A 619 -20.48 -29.20 9.64
CA ASP A 619 -20.23 -30.46 10.31
C ASP A 619 -19.81 -30.32 11.79
N THR A 620 -19.17 -31.36 12.33
CA THR A 620 -18.78 -31.43 13.75
C THR A 620 -17.27 -31.42 13.95
N ASP A 621 -16.48 -31.38 12.87
CA ASP A 621 -15.03 -31.32 12.89
C ASP A 621 -14.57 -29.92 13.30
N PRO A 622 -13.98 -29.73 14.49
CA PRO A 622 -13.53 -28.42 14.90
C PRO A 622 -12.30 -27.92 14.13
N ASN A 623 -11.65 -28.78 13.34
CA ASN A 623 -10.38 -28.43 12.68
C ASN A 623 -10.54 -27.61 11.40
N ASN A 624 -11.77 -27.45 10.89
CA ASN A 624 -12.09 -26.64 9.71
C ASN A 624 -13.13 -25.52 10.01
N ASP A 625 -13.44 -25.28 11.29
CA ASP A 625 -14.38 -24.26 11.79
C ASP A 625 -13.86 -22.81 11.62
N PHE A 626 -13.58 -22.39 10.39
CA PHE A 626 -13.15 -21.03 10.05
C PHE A 626 -13.53 -20.63 8.61
N TRP A 627 -13.28 -19.37 8.28
CA TRP A 627 -13.33 -18.85 6.91
C TRP A 627 -11.93 -18.83 6.29
N GLY A 628 -11.81 -19.15 5.01
CA GLY A 628 -10.55 -19.11 4.27
C GLY A 628 -9.78 -20.43 4.32
N THR A 629 -8.45 -20.36 4.33
CA THR A 629 -7.57 -21.56 4.32
C THR A 629 -6.54 -21.48 5.43
N MET A 630 -6.25 -22.61 6.08
CA MET A 630 -5.20 -22.76 7.08
C MET A 630 -4.01 -23.51 6.53
N VAL A 631 -2.79 -23.04 6.80
CA VAL A 631 -1.57 -23.85 6.63
C VAL A 631 -1.07 -24.24 8.02
N THR A 632 -1.21 -25.52 8.35
CA THR A 632 -0.87 -26.07 9.68
C THR A 632 0.64 -26.12 9.92
N ALA A 633 1.05 -26.38 11.17
CA ALA A 633 2.44 -26.58 11.60
C ALA A 633 3.23 -27.54 10.69
N ALA A 634 2.57 -28.61 10.27
CA ALA A 634 3.12 -29.65 9.41
C ALA A 634 3.09 -29.31 7.91
N GLY A 635 2.58 -28.14 7.52
CA GLY A 635 2.42 -27.73 6.12
C GLY A 635 1.13 -28.22 5.46
N ALA A 636 0.26 -28.93 6.19
CA ALA A 636 -1.03 -29.34 5.65
C ALA A 636 -1.94 -28.12 5.42
N VAL A 637 -2.61 -28.10 4.27
CA VAL A 637 -3.55 -27.05 3.88
C VAL A 637 -4.98 -27.52 4.18
N ILE A 638 -5.69 -26.81 5.05
CA ILE A 638 -7.07 -27.12 5.45
C ILE A 638 -7.98 -25.99 4.99
N ARG A 639 -8.98 -26.30 4.17
CA ARG A 639 -10.02 -25.34 3.78
C ARG A 639 -11.06 -25.22 4.89
N GLY A 640 -11.39 -24.00 5.26
CA GLY A 640 -12.47 -23.71 6.22
C GLY A 640 -13.85 -23.86 5.59
N GLU A 641 -14.86 -24.12 6.41
CA GLU A 641 -16.23 -24.38 5.94
C GLU A 641 -17.01 -23.13 5.57
N LEU A 642 -16.67 -21.98 6.16
CA LEU A 642 -17.46 -20.77 5.95
C LEU A 642 -17.27 -20.25 4.52
N PRO A 643 -18.35 -20.03 3.77
CA PRO A 643 -18.25 -19.52 2.40
C PRO A 643 -17.91 -18.04 2.36
N ASN A 644 -18.28 -17.28 3.40
CA ASN A 644 -18.06 -15.84 3.51
C ASN A 644 -17.66 -15.47 4.95
N PRO A 645 -16.98 -14.33 5.16
CA PRO A 645 -16.84 -13.76 6.50
C PRO A 645 -18.21 -13.58 7.16
N SER A 646 -18.29 -13.91 8.45
CA SER A 646 -19.51 -13.78 9.24
C SER A 646 -19.34 -12.72 10.33
N ALA A 647 -20.45 -12.16 10.78
CA ALA A 647 -20.51 -11.39 12.02
C ALA A 647 -20.96 -12.29 13.19
N GLY A 648 -21.01 -11.72 14.39
CA GLY A 648 -21.52 -12.39 15.59
C GLY A 648 -23.05 -12.41 15.63
N ALA A 649 -23.62 -13.37 16.34
CA ALA A 649 -25.04 -13.48 16.62
C ALA A 649 -25.41 -12.81 17.95
N GLY A 650 -26.65 -12.31 18.06
CA GLY A 650 -27.19 -11.73 19.29
C GLY A 650 -27.61 -12.80 20.31
N GLY A 651 -27.66 -12.40 21.59
CA GLY A 651 -28.18 -13.24 22.66
C GLY A 651 -29.72 -13.24 22.74
N GLY A 652 -30.31 -14.25 23.36
CA GLY A 652 -31.77 -14.36 23.56
C GLY A 652 -32.29 -13.51 24.72
N GLY A 653 -33.57 -13.12 24.67
CA GLY A 653 -34.23 -12.40 25.76
C GLY A 653 -34.54 -13.29 26.97
N GLY A 654 -34.60 -12.70 28.17
CA GLY A 654 -35.02 -13.41 29.38
C GLY A 654 -36.54 -13.61 29.45
N GLY A 655 -36.99 -14.62 30.20
CA GLY A 655 -38.42 -14.85 30.43
C GLY A 655 -39.04 -13.88 31.45
N SER A 656 -40.37 -13.81 31.47
CA SER A 656 -41.16 -13.01 32.43
C SER A 656 -41.51 -13.81 33.69
N ALA A 657 -41.59 -13.14 34.83
CA ALA A 657 -42.02 -13.70 36.10
C ALA A 657 -43.46 -13.30 36.42
N CYS A 658 -44.33 -14.27 36.71
CA CYS A 658 -45.76 -14.03 36.93
C CYS A 658 -46.19 -14.49 38.34
N PRO A 659 -46.89 -13.65 39.14
CA PRO A 659 -47.26 -13.97 40.52
C PRO A 659 -48.59 -14.73 40.60
N THR A 660 -48.84 -15.65 39.68
CA THR A 660 -50.12 -16.36 39.52
C THR A 660 -49.94 -17.87 39.58
N ALA A 661 -51.05 -18.60 39.78
CA ALA A 661 -51.10 -20.06 39.75
C ALA A 661 -51.29 -20.65 38.34
N SER A 662 -51.45 -19.80 37.33
CA SER A 662 -51.67 -20.19 35.94
C SER A 662 -51.07 -19.16 34.99
N PHE A 663 -50.68 -19.63 33.81
CA PHE A 663 -50.19 -18.81 32.72
C PHE A 663 -51.15 -18.84 31.52
N PRO A 664 -51.37 -17.71 30.81
CA PRO A 664 -50.92 -16.37 31.17
C PRO A 664 -51.66 -15.79 32.39
N THR A 665 -51.08 -14.76 33.02
CA THR A 665 -51.69 -14.01 34.13
C THR A 665 -53.08 -13.49 33.71
N THR A 666 -54.13 -13.87 34.45
CA THR A 666 -55.51 -13.43 34.18
C THR A 666 -56.15 -12.89 35.48
N PRO A 667 -56.49 -11.58 35.54
CA PRO A 667 -56.17 -10.53 34.56
C PRO A 667 -54.67 -10.22 34.56
N PHE A 668 -54.13 -9.81 33.41
CA PHE A 668 -52.75 -9.32 33.32
C PHE A 668 -52.56 -8.08 34.22
N THR A 669 -51.48 -8.08 35.00
CA THR A 669 -51.15 -6.98 35.90
C THR A 669 -49.79 -6.40 35.58
N VAL A 670 -49.77 -5.16 35.10
CA VAL A 670 -48.54 -4.42 34.77
C VAL A 670 -47.61 -4.25 35.99
N THR A 671 -48.18 -4.17 37.19
CA THR A 671 -47.47 -4.05 38.47
C THR A 671 -47.14 -5.38 39.15
N GLY A 672 -47.69 -6.50 38.65
CA GLY A 672 -47.50 -7.82 39.26
C GLY A 672 -46.60 -8.73 38.45
N ASP A 673 -46.66 -8.65 37.12
CA ASP A 673 -45.75 -9.36 36.23
C ASP A 673 -44.45 -8.57 36.11
N GLU A 674 -43.29 -9.24 36.13
CA GLU A 674 -41.97 -8.64 35.89
C GLU A 674 -41.40 -9.17 34.59
N LYS A 675 -41.10 -8.27 33.66
CA LYS A 675 -40.59 -8.66 32.35
C LYS A 675 -39.11 -9.10 32.41
N GLY A 676 -38.76 -10.04 31.55
CA GLY A 676 -37.35 -10.37 31.28
C GLY A 676 -36.64 -9.26 30.49
N ALA A 677 -35.31 -9.32 30.48
CA ALA A 677 -34.47 -8.35 29.76
C ALA A 677 -34.26 -8.72 28.28
N GLY A 678 -33.88 -7.72 27.47
CA GLY A 678 -33.43 -7.95 26.10
C GLY A 678 -31.98 -8.48 26.03
N GLY A 679 -31.66 -9.29 25.03
CA GLY A 679 -30.32 -9.86 24.81
C GLY A 679 -29.26 -8.84 24.39
N GLY A 680 -27.98 -9.21 24.51
CA GLY A 680 -26.84 -8.45 23.99
C GLY A 680 -26.68 -8.58 22.46
N GLY A 681 -26.17 -7.54 21.79
CA GLY A 681 -25.99 -7.55 20.34
C GLY A 681 -24.72 -8.28 19.90
N GLY A 682 -24.73 -8.88 18.71
CA GLY A 682 -23.57 -9.56 18.11
C GLY A 682 -22.45 -8.59 17.69
N GLY A 683 -21.21 -9.06 17.79
CA GLY A 683 -20.01 -8.34 17.33
C GLY A 683 -19.91 -8.26 15.80
N GLY A 684 -19.17 -7.28 15.32
CA GLY A 684 -19.12 -6.95 13.89
C GLY A 684 -18.12 -7.72 13.05
N SER A 685 -18.37 -7.74 11.73
CA SER A 685 -17.45 -8.26 10.73
C SER A 685 -16.63 -7.11 10.13
N LEU A 686 -15.35 -7.03 10.51
CA LEU A 686 -14.40 -6.05 9.98
C LEU A 686 -13.31 -6.73 9.13
N ARG A 687 -13.10 -6.22 7.92
CA ARG A 687 -11.99 -6.60 7.05
C ARG A 687 -11.13 -5.38 6.71
N ILE A 688 -9.81 -5.49 6.90
CA ILE A 688 -8.83 -4.50 6.47
C ILE A 688 -7.88 -5.18 5.49
N LEU A 689 -7.81 -4.67 4.26
CA LEU A 689 -6.88 -5.13 3.24
C LEU A 689 -5.94 -4.00 2.87
N ALA A 690 -4.64 -4.27 2.87
CA ALA A 690 -3.62 -3.29 2.54
C ALA A 690 -2.59 -3.85 1.56
N LEU A 691 -2.20 -3.07 0.55
CA LEU A 691 -1.01 -3.37 -0.25
C LEU A 691 0.29 -3.09 0.51
N GLY A 692 0.26 -2.17 1.49
CA GLY A 692 1.35 -1.91 2.42
C GLY A 692 1.20 -2.64 3.77
N ASP A 693 2.14 -2.37 4.68
CA ASP A 693 2.11 -2.95 6.04
C ASP A 693 0.86 -2.52 6.82
N ILE A 694 0.34 -3.43 7.64
CA ILE A 694 -0.64 -3.11 8.70
C ILE A 694 0.11 -3.13 10.03
N ARG A 695 0.24 -1.98 10.68
CA ARG A 695 1.00 -1.83 11.93
C ARG A 695 0.14 -1.38 13.08
N PHE A 696 0.43 -1.92 14.25
CA PHE A 696 -0.24 -1.58 15.49
C PHE A 696 0.71 -1.00 16.51
N GLY A 697 0.19 -0.05 17.30
CA GLY A 697 0.92 0.61 18.36
C GLY A 697 1.95 1.63 17.86
N GLY A 698 2.77 2.13 18.77
CA GLY A 698 3.75 3.17 18.46
C GLY A 698 4.63 3.53 19.65
N LEU A 699 5.46 4.56 19.47
CA LEU A 699 6.28 5.07 20.57
C LEU A 699 5.37 5.79 21.59
N GLY A 700 5.39 5.34 22.85
CA GLY A 700 4.67 5.95 23.98
C GLY A 700 3.41 5.21 24.46
N ALA A 701 3.05 5.42 25.74
CA ALA A 701 1.98 4.68 26.43
C ALA A 701 0.54 4.93 25.92
N ALA A 702 0.34 6.01 25.14
CA ALA A 702 -0.95 6.30 24.50
C ALA A 702 -1.14 5.53 23.18
N SER A 703 -0.05 5.06 22.56
CA SER A 703 -0.04 4.42 21.24
C SER A 703 -0.23 2.91 21.38
N ARG A 704 -1.42 2.48 21.82
CA ARG A 704 -1.68 1.06 22.18
C ARG A 704 -2.01 0.20 20.97
N GLY A 705 -2.75 0.77 20.01
CA GLY A 705 -3.25 0.09 18.81
C GLY A 705 -4.22 -1.03 19.16
N ARG A 706 -5.53 -0.77 19.03
CA ARG A 706 -6.57 -1.72 19.43
C ARG A 706 -7.69 -1.84 18.40
N ILE A 707 -8.15 -3.07 18.13
CA ILE A 707 -9.41 -3.35 17.42
C ILE A 707 -10.33 -4.20 18.30
N GLU A 708 -11.60 -3.83 18.39
CA GLU A 708 -12.63 -4.53 19.18
C GLU A 708 -13.87 -4.91 18.34
N CYS A 709 -14.04 -6.20 18.05
CA CYS A 709 -15.22 -6.80 17.42
C CYS A 709 -15.99 -7.66 18.44
N ASN A 710 -16.14 -7.16 19.67
CA ASN A 710 -16.75 -7.94 20.75
C ASN A 710 -18.28 -8.04 20.61
N GLY A 711 -18.89 -9.10 21.14
CA GLY A 711 -20.32 -9.15 21.40
C GLY A 711 -20.69 -8.27 22.60
N GLY A 712 -21.92 -7.80 22.61
CA GLY A 712 -22.48 -7.03 23.70
C GLY A 712 -22.99 -7.93 24.83
N THR A 713 -22.92 -7.43 26.06
CA THR A 713 -23.43 -8.14 27.24
C THR A 713 -24.97 -8.16 27.29
N GLY A 714 -25.52 -9.19 27.93
CA GLY A 714 -26.92 -9.28 28.32
C GLY A 714 -27.27 -8.33 29.47
N GLY A 715 -28.57 -8.14 29.70
CA GLY A 715 -29.14 -7.29 30.74
C GLY A 715 -29.89 -8.08 31.80
N GLY A 716 -30.01 -7.52 33.01
CA GLY A 716 -30.84 -8.09 34.08
C GLY A 716 -32.33 -7.77 33.91
N GLY A 717 -33.21 -8.73 34.23
CA GLY A 717 -34.67 -8.57 34.14
C GLY A 717 -35.25 -7.59 35.17
N GLU A 718 -36.56 -7.36 35.16
CA GLU A 718 -37.20 -6.37 36.04
C GLU A 718 -37.06 -6.71 37.55
N ASN A 719 -36.97 -5.66 38.37
CA ASN A 719 -36.78 -5.73 39.82
C ASN A 719 -38.09 -5.45 40.56
N THR A 720 -38.29 -6.02 41.76
CA THR A 720 -39.45 -5.67 42.61
C THR A 720 -39.14 -4.67 43.74
N ASN A 721 -37.90 -4.63 44.24
CA ASN A 721 -37.48 -3.76 45.36
C ASN A 721 -36.06 -3.17 45.17
N GLY A 722 -35.75 -2.69 43.96
CA GLY A 722 -34.49 -2.00 43.65
C GLY A 722 -33.27 -2.90 43.41
N ILE A 723 -33.13 -4.00 44.15
CA ILE A 723 -31.98 -4.94 44.03
C ILE A 723 -32.39 -6.39 43.76
N ASN A 724 -33.65 -6.76 43.94
CA ASN A 724 -34.13 -8.12 43.72
C ASN A 724 -34.64 -8.29 42.29
N ARG A 725 -33.79 -8.84 41.42
CA ARG A 725 -34.10 -9.19 40.03
C ARG A 725 -35.00 -10.43 40.01
N ILE A 726 -36.20 -10.29 39.46
CA ILE A 726 -37.19 -11.37 39.40
C ILE A 726 -37.50 -11.76 37.96
N GLY A 727 -37.57 -10.79 37.05
CA GLY A 727 -37.55 -11.08 35.62
C GLY A 727 -36.24 -11.77 35.22
N GLY A 728 -36.28 -12.56 34.16
CA GLY A 728 -35.13 -13.31 33.68
C GLY A 728 -34.04 -12.40 33.10
N GLY A 729 -32.78 -12.69 33.42
CA GLY A 729 -31.63 -12.13 32.72
C GLY A 729 -31.56 -12.63 31.28
N SER A 730 -30.92 -11.89 30.39
CA SER A 730 -30.80 -12.26 28.98
C SER A 730 -29.44 -12.86 28.62
N GLY A 731 -29.28 -13.39 27.41
CA GLY A 731 -27.99 -13.87 26.92
C GLY A 731 -27.12 -12.75 26.34
N GLY A 732 -25.79 -12.93 26.38
CA GLY A 732 -24.83 -12.07 25.67
C GLY A 732 -24.73 -12.42 24.17
N GLY A 733 -24.29 -11.46 23.36
CA GLY A 733 -24.00 -11.70 21.94
C GLY A 733 -22.60 -12.31 21.74
N SER A 734 -22.36 -13.02 20.64
CA SER A 734 -21.02 -13.53 20.33
C SER A 734 -20.12 -12.44 19.71
N GLY A 735 -18.80 -12.62 19.78
CA GLY A 735 -17.85 -11.83 19.01
C GLY A 735 -18.05 -11.98 17.49
N GLY A 736 -17.50 -11.05 16.70
CA GLY A 736 -17.54 -11.09 15.24
C GLY A 736 -16.20 -11.43 14.59
N HIS A 737 -16.14 -11.46 13.24
CA HIS A 737 -14.87 -11.66 12.53
C HIS A 737 -14.04 -10.39 12.41
N LEU A 738 -12.74 -10.55 12.66
CA LEU A 738 -11.71 -9.59 12.31
C LEU A 738 -10.74 -10.22 11.31
N ILE A 739 -10.65 -9.63 10.13
CA ILE A 739 -9.78 -10.11 9.04
C ILE A 739 -8.80 -9.00 8.68
N LEU A 740 -7.52 -9.30 8.79
CA LEU A 740 -6.43 -8.41 8.38
C LEU A 740 -5.65 -9.11 7.26
N GLN A 741 -5.47 -8.43 6.13
CA GLN A 741 -4.72 -8.94 4.99
C GLN A 741 -3.75 -7.87 4.50
N SER A 742 -2.48 -8.22 4.41
CA SER A 742 -1.44 -7.35 3.86
C SER A 742 -0.71 -8.08 2.73
N ALA A 743 -0.35 -7.36 1.67
CA ALA A 743 0.58 -7.86 0.66
C ALA A 743 2.06 -7.85 1.13
N SER A 744 2.33 -7.29 2.31
CA SER A 744 3.65 -7.17 2.91
C SER A 744 3.69 -7.86 4.28
N GLN A 745 3.29 -7.17 5.35
CA GLN A 745 3.32 -7.72 6.71
C GLN A 745 2.23 -7.13 7.61
N ILE A 746 1.90 -7.88 8.66
CA ILE A 746 1.09 -7.42 9.79
C ILE A 746 2.01 -7.38 11.02
N ASP A 747 2.22 -6.19 11.57
CA ASP A 747 3.17 -5.93 12.66
C ASP A 747 2.42 -5.55 13.95
N LEU A 748 2.40 -6.47 14.91
CA LEU A 748 1.92 -6.24 16.27
C LEU A 748 3.04 -6.02 17.29
N SER A 749 4.31 -5.93 16.87
CA SER A 749 5.47 -5.94 17.78
C SER A 749 5.49 -4.74 18.74
N ARG A 750 4.73 -3.69 18.42
CA ARG A 750 4.61 -2.46 19.20
C ARG A 750 3.25 -2.31 19.91
N CYS A 751 2.38 -3.32 19.87
CA CYS A 751 1.23 -3.38 20.77
C CYS A 751 1.74 -3.47 22.22
N THR A 752 1.44 -2.46 23.03
CA THR A 752 1.86 -2.42 24.43
C THR A 752 0.83 -3.10 25.32
N SER A 753 1.30 -3.97 26.23
CA SER A 753 0.49 -4.59 27.30
C SER A 753 0.36 -3.69 28.54
N VAL A 754 0.80 -2.43 28.45
CA VAL A 754 0.95 -1.57 29.63
C VAL A 754 -0.40 -0.98 30.03
N SER A 755 -1.00 -1.61 31.02
CA SER A 755 -2.06 -1.10 31.90
C SER A 755 -1.75 0.35 32.32
N THR A 756 -2.30 1.32 31.60
CA THR A 756 -2.44 2.68 32.11
C THR A 756 -3.93 2.93 32.28
N THR A 757 -4.33 3.00 33.55
CA THR A 757 -5.69 3.28 34.00
C THR A 757 -6.11 4.65 33.50
N ILE A 758 -7.06 4.69 32.57
CA ILE A 758 -7.76 5.92 32.19
C ILE A 758 -9.19 5.72 32.65
N ASN A 759 -9.71 6.59 33.52
CA ASN A 759 -11.06 6.49 34.09
C ASN A 759 -11.37 5.16 34.79
N GLY A 760 -10.40 4.56 35.48
CA GLY A 760 -10.60 3.30 36.21
C GLY A 760 -10.63 2.03 35.33
N ALA A 761 -10.48 2.15 34.00
CA ALA A 761 -10.47 1.01 33.09
C ALA A 761 -9.06 0.73 32.55
N THR A 762 -8.63 -0.52 32.66
CA THR A 762 -7.36 -1.04 32.14
C THR A 762 -7.50 -1.38 30.65
N ALA A 763 -7.06 -0.52 29.75
CA ALA A 763 -7.15 -0.80 28.29
C ALA A 763 -5.81 -1.30 27.72
N TRP A 764 -5.85 -2.39 26.95
CA TRP A 764 -4.68 -3.10 26.43
C TRP A 764 -4.61 -2.91 24.90
N GLY A 765 -3.41 -2.87 24.32
CA GLY A 765 -3.26 -2.96 22.86
C GLY A 765 -3.60 -4.37 22.36
N GLY A 766 -3.96 -4.49 21.07
CA GLY A 766 -4.18 -5.77 20.40
C GLY A 766 -5.55 -5.93 19.73
N LEU A 767 -5.87 -7.16 19.41
CA LEU A 767 -7.10 -7.54 18.70
C LEU A 767 -8.08 -8.20 19.68
N PHE A 768 -9.36 -7.88 19.59
CA PHE A 768 -10.37 -8.41 20.51
C PHE A 768 -11.63 -8.79 19.71
N ALA A 769 -12.04 -10.05 19.79
CA ALA A 769 -13.25 -10.58 19.15
C ALA A 769 -13.95 -11.55 20.11
N ARG A 770 -14.20 -11.06 21.33
CA ARG A 770 -14.81 -11.79 22.45
C ARG A 770 -16.34 -11.71 22.36
N GLY A 771 -17.11 -12.63 22.88
CA GLY A 771 -18.54 -12.37 23.08
C GLY A 771 -18.81 -11.66 24.40
N GLY A 772 -20.07 -11.32 24.63
CA GLY A 772 -20.53 -10.68 25.85
C GLY A 772 -21.04 -11.70 26.86
N GLN A 773 -21.00 -11.32 28.13
CA GLN A 773 -21.57 -12.09 29.24
C GLN A 773 -23.10 -12.13 29.17
N GLY A 774 -23.70 -13.15 29.78
CA GLY A 774 -25.13 -13.14 30.11
C GLY A 774 -25.49 -11.99 31.06
N GLY A 775 -26.77 -11.65 31.16
CA GLY A 775 -27.28 -10.65 32.09
C GLY A 775 -27.47 -11.19 33.51
N GLU A 776 -27.42 -10.30 34.49
CA GLU A 776 -27.56 -10.66 35.91
C GLU A 776 -28.84 -11.44 36.25
N GLY A 777 -28.67 -12.47 37.09
CA GLY A 777 -29.73 -13.31 37.63
C GLY A 777 -30.18 -12.89 39.04
N ASP A 778 -30.63 -13.88 39.82
CA ASP A 778 -31.08 -13.70 41.21
C ASP A 778 -30.13 -12.84 42.05
N THR A 779 -30.65 -11.81 42.73
CA THR A 779 -29.90 -10.92 43.65
C THR A 779 -28.68 -10.23 43.01
N GLY A 780 -28.64 -10.14 41.68
CA GLY A 780 -27.49 -9.60 40.96
C GLY A 780 -26.31 -10.58 40.85
N SER A 781 -26.57 -11.89 41.01
CA SER A 781 -25.56 -12.95 40.90
C SER A 781 -25.45 -13.47 39.47
N GLY A 782 -24.21 -13.70 39.03
CA GLY A 782 -23.87 -14.20 37.69
C GLY A 782 -23.94 -13.13 36.60
N GLY A 783 -23.12 -13.25 35.56
CA GLY A 783 -23.19 -12.41 34.35
C GLY A 783 -22.77 -10.94 34.55
N ALA A 784 -23.19 -10.08 33.63
CA ALA A 784 -22.97 -8.64 33.62
C ALA A 784 -23.89 -7.94 34.63
N ARG A 785 -23.31 -7.00 35.39
CA ARG A 785 -24.05 -6.18 36.37
C ARG A 785 -25.03 -5.23 35.68
N ALA A 786 -25.96 -4.67 36.47
CA ALA A 786 -26.84 -3.58 36.08
C ALA A 786 -26.17 -2.56 35.14
N ASN A 787 -26.86 -2.20 34.05
CA ASN A 787 -26.37 -1.41 32.92
C ASN A 787 -25.45 -2.14 31.92
N GLY A 788 -25.38 -3.48 31.97
CA GLY A 788 -24.61 -4.29 31.02
C GLY A 788 -23.10 -4.14 31.23
N VAL A 789 -22.67 -3.98 32.47
CA VAL A 789 -21.25 -3.83 32.81
C VAL A 789 -20.63 -5.23 32.99
N GLU A 790 -19.62 -5.56 32.18
CA GLU A 790 -18.88 -6.82 32.30
C GLU A 790 -18.31 -7.00 33.72
N THR A 791 -18.45 -8.21 34.26
CA THR A 791 -17.81 -8.65 35.49
C THR A 791 -16.51 -9.38 35.19
N ILE A 792 -15.72 -9.64 36.24
CA ILE A 792 -14.55 -10.51 36.11
C ILE A 792 -15.00 -11.96 35.86
N PRO A 793 -14.19 -12.78 35.16
CA PRO A 793 -14.56 -14.16 34.84
C PRO A 793 -15.02 -15.01 36.04
N ALA A 794 -14.45 -14.79 37.24
CA ALA A 794 -14.80 -15.51 38.46
C ALA A 794 -16.21 -15.22 39.00
N VAL A 795 -16.86 -14.16 38.52
CA VAL A 795 -18.21 -13.73 38.90
C VAL A 795 -19.22 -14.04 37.78
N ASP A 796 -18.74 -14.54 36.63
CA ASP A 796 -19.57 -14.95 35.52
C ASP A 796 -20.33 -16.26 35.83
N ALA A 797 -21.43 -16.45 35.14
CA ALA A 797 -22.41 -17.47 35.49
C ALA A 797 -22.08 -18.81 34.80
N LEU A 798 -21.70 -19.80 35.60
CA LEU A 798 -21.07 -21.02 35.12
C LEU A 798 -22.04 -22.21 35.04
N PRO A 799 -21.82 -23.16 34.11
CA PRO A 799 -22.47 -24.46 34.21
C PRO A 799 -22.12 -25.16 35.55
N PRO A 800 -23.04 -25.94 36.16
CA PRO A 800 -22.88 -26.54 37.49
C PRO A 800 -21.66 -27.44 37.71
N ASN A 801 -20.95 -27.80 36.64
CA ASN A 801 -19.76 -28.67 36.63
C ASN A 801 -18.44 -27.92 36.40
N SER A 802 -18.45 -26.59 36.28
CA SER A 802 -17.25 -25.81 35.97
C SER A 802 -16.28 -25.67 37.15
N TYR A 803 -16.72 -25.88 38.39
CA TYR A 803 -15.90 -25.82 39.61
C TYR A 803 -16.32 -26.94 40.59
N PRO A 804 -15.53 -28.00 40.82
CA PRO A 804 -15.91 -29.04 41.75
C PRO A 804 -15.87 -28.59 43.21
N THR A 805 -16.84 -29.05 43.99
CA THR A 805 -17.02 -28.67 45.39
C THR A 805 -16.20 -29.50 46.38
N THR A 806 -15.52 -30.61 46.04
CA THR A 806 -14.77 -31.40 47.06
C THR A 806 -13.75 -32.48 46.60
N ALA A 807 -13.30 -32.56 45.33
CA ALA A 807 -12.42 -33.68 44.89
C ALA A 807 -10.93 -33.32 44.63
N PRO A 808 -9.96 -34.27 44.75
CA PRO A 808 -8.52 -34.01 44.80
C PRO A 808 -7.82 -33.91 43.43
N ALA A 809 -8.55 -34.07 42.32
CA ALA A 809 -8.06 -33.75 40.98
C ALA A 809 -8.44 -32.29 40.67
N GLY A 810 -7.43 -31.43 40.51
CA GLY A 810 -7.55 -29.98 40.62
C GLY A 810 -8.73 -29.33 39.84
N PRO A 811 -9.71 -28.67 40.51
CA PRO A 811 -10.82 -27.90 39.90
C PRO A 811 -10.33 -26.83 38.92
N CYS A 812 -11.11 -26.46 37.87
CA CYS A 812 -10.95 -25.20 37.10
C CYS A 812 -11.12 -23.92 37.96
N ALA A 813 -10.93 -24.02 39.27
CA ALA A 813 -10.76 -22.90 40.18
C ALA A 813 -9.39 -22.25 39.96
N ILE A 814 -9.39 -20.92 39.84
CA ILE A 814 -8.23 -20.13 40.22
C ILE A 814 -8.01 -20.41 41.70
N VAL A 815 -6.91 -21.09 42.03
CA VAL A 815 -6.51 -21.33 43.41
C VAL A 815 -6.22 -19.98 44.03
N ASP A 816 -7.07 -19.60 44.97
CA ASP A 816 -6.96 -18.42 45.81
C ASP A 816 -5.74 -18.58 46.74
N LEU A 817 -4.53 -18.31 46.22
CA LEU A 817 -3.40 -18.00 47.09
C LEU A 817 -3.53 -16.53 47.45
N ALA A 818 -4.05 -16.32 48.66
CA ALA A 818 -4.21 -15.04 49.34
C ALA A 818 -3.05 -14.07 49.04
N ASN A 819 -3.27 -13.20 48.05
CA ASN A 819 -2.58 -11.92 47.79
C ASN A 819 -3.17 -11.16 46.56
N ASP A 820 -4.18 -11.68 45.85
CA ASP A 820 -4.81 -10.98 44.71
C ASP A 820 -5.92 -9.97 45.09
N ALA A 821 -6.10 -9.73 46.38
CA ALA A 821 -6.88 -8.59 46.85
C ALA A 821 -6.00 -7.32 46.81
N ALA A 822 -6.21 -6.50 45.78
CA ALA A 822 -5.78 -5.09 45.68
C ALA A 822 -4.36 -4.76 45.18
N ASN A 823 -3.50 -5.71 44.79
CA ASN A 823 -2.19 -5.35 44.20
C ASN A 823 -1.65 -6.26 43.07
N THR A 824 -2.49 -7.11 42.49
CA THR A 824 -2.14 -7.94 41.32
C THR A 824 -3.35 -8.01 40.38
N VAL A 825 -3.66 -6.89 39.72
CA VAL A 825 -4.16 -6.98 38.33
C VAL A 825 -2.92 -7.16 37.45
N GLY A 826 -2.18 -8.23 37.73
CA GLY A 826 -0.79 -8.39 37.36
C GLY A 826 -0.62 -9.53 36.38
N GLY A 827 -0.28 -9.14 35.15
CA GLY A 827 0.73 -9.81 34.34
C GLY A 827 0.58 -11.31 34.11
N PHE A 828 0.11 -11.66 32.92
CA PHE A 828 0.84 -12.67 32.16
C PHE A 828 1.50 -12.03 30.95
N ALA A 829 2.83 -12.10 30.97
CA ALA A 829 3.74 -11.75 29.91
C ALA A 829 3.68 -12.79 28.78
N VAL A 830 2.53 -12.94 28.13
CA VAL A 830 2.40 -13.56 26.81
C VAL A 830 1.17 -12.92 26.16
N PRO A 831 1.32 -12.15 25.06
CA PRO A 831 0.15 -11.66 24.33
C PRO A 831 -0.71 -12.87 23.94
N VAL A 832 -2.03 -12.74 24.14
CA VAL A 832 -3.03 -13.67 23.61
C VAL A 832 -2.67 -13.98 22.16
N GLN A 833 -2.45 -15.27 21.85
CA GLN A 833 -2.10 -15.75 20.52
C GLN A 833 -3.24 -15.43 19.54
N PHE A 834 -3.23 -14.22 18.99
CA PHE A 834 -3.47 -14.04 17.57
C PHE A 834 -2.21 -14.55 16.89
N HIS A 835 -2.40 -15.54 16.06
CA HIS A 835 -1.46 -16.63 15.91
C HIS A 835 -0.44 -16.34 14.75
N PHE A 836 -0.11 -15.08 14.43
CA PHE A 836 0.39 -14.62 13.11
C PHE A 836 1.51 -15.46 12.47
N THR A 837 1.30 -15.92 11.23
CA THR A 837 2.38 -16.43 10.36
C THR A 837 2.97 -15.28 9.55
N ASN A 838 4.15 -14.82 9.95
CA ASN A 838 4.99 -13.96 9.12
C ASN A 838 5.82 -14.86 8.19
N VAL A 839 5.68 -14.72 6.87
CA VAL A 839 6.59 -15.33 5.89
C VAL A 839 7.57 -14.26 5.42
N VAL A 840 8.53 -13.92 6.27
CA VAL A 840 9.83 -13.42 5.80
C VAL A 840 10.90 -14.06 6.69
N GLY A 841 11.82 -14.79 6.06
CA GLY A 841 12.64 -15.83 6.68
C GLY A 841 13.38 -15.43 7.96
N ASN A 842 13.16 -16.20 9.03
CA ASN A 842 14.24 -16.73 9.85
C ASN A 842 13.73 -17.95 10.64
N ALA A 843 14.47 -19.06 10.55
CA ALA A 843 14.07 -20.34 11.12
C ALA A 843 14.14 -20.32 12.66
N ASN A 844 13.02 -20.57 13.33
CA ASN A 844 13.01 -21.07 14.71
C ASN A 844 11.84 -22.08 14.91
N PRO A 845 12.13 -23.37 15.19
CA PRO A 845 11.18 -24.48 15.00
C PRO A 845 10.21 -24.78 16.16
N THR A 846 9.86 -23.85 17.04
CA THR A 846 9.03 -24.16 18.23
C THR A 846 7.87 -23.17 18.49
N ASN A 847 6.83 -23.15 17.65
CA ASN A 847 5.42 -22.85 18.03
C ASN A 847 4.43 -22.99 16.84
N PRO A 848 3.18 -23.49 17.03
CA PRO A 848 2.16 -23.68 15.97
C PRO A 848 1.29 -22.42 15.71
N LYS A 849 0.36 -22.42 14.73
CA LYS A 849 0.30 -21.63 13.46
C LYS A 849 -1.13 -21.06 13.18
N ILE A 850 -1.31 -19.89 12.50
CA ILE A 850 -2.57 -19.47 11.78
C ILE A 850 -2.53 -19.67 10.26
N CYS A 851 -3.75 -19.62 9.72
CA CYS A 851 -4.24 -19.26 8.40
C CYS A 851 -3.78 -17.90 7.82
N CYS A 852 -3.38 -17.93 6.55
CA CYS A 852 -3.51 -16.85 5.57
C CYS A 852 -4.34 -17.37 4.40
#